data_AF-A0A7R7JDS0-F1
#
_entry.id   AF-A0A7R7JDS0-F1
#
_cell.length_a   1.000
_cell.length_b   1.000
_cell.length_c   1.000
_cell.angle_alpha   90.00
_cell.angle_beta   90.00
_cell.angle_gamma   90.00
#
_symmetry.space_group_name_H-M   'P 1'
#
loop_
_entity.id
_entity.type
_entity.pdbx_description
1 polymer ?
#
loop_
_entity_poly.entity_id
_entity_poly.type
_entity_poly.pdbx_seq_one_letter_code
_entity_poly.pdbx_strand_id
1 'polypeptide(L)'
;MSDPYVIKMPQLSDTMTEGVIVSWEKNIGDRVSRGDIVATVETDKAIMDVEVFREGYLSGPVAPVDSTVPVGEAIAYIVASSEEVQEGEAEAPAAPAAAETGGGEAQAQEGESAAAAEPAAAQAPAGSREPEGALHTIKMPQLSDTMTEGVVVSWEKQPGDEIKRGTVVAQVETDKAIMDVEVFKEGYLSGPIASVDSTVPVGEPLAYLVAESGQVVTGEAAPATAKPAGTTEAAASAPSASAAPSAPTSVPGGTPAPRPQGRGATPFARKIAGQQGVDLNTVPGSGPGGVVVAADVANARPAAGAAAPGGFPEVDVPGEGRKMNKLEAAISRSMTESLSIPSFHVTSHIKLGGLIKAAKAKGVSVTVAIAKACAEAMQQHPKMNWCYKPQDQLVERSNVDVGMAVAVEGGLVVPVLRGCESRSLEELNEDWQDLVERARKRRLKPEEYSGSTFQVSNMGMFGVSHFDAIATPGIAAILAISADTEQGSPFTITGDHRVVNGADVALYLKDLKELIEAPDAWMGPSGPAIPEGDWDYDVVVIGGGPGGEDCARDLAGHGHKVALINDSPFPGGECLWRGCIPSKAWRAAADRIRDRGHDADLGIQGTNQAKLEWKTLEAHRRNVLETRGQMALKTDKGVKINYIQGYGRFVDDHHVMIDTGGNQDDPHSRATAGDGKQTKTVSFGCAVIATGAPPFVPPIDGAREGLESGSVLTSDTVWMLDTPPKKLVVVGGGAIGVEMAQIFQDFGAEVTLLEAQDRILAEVEPEIAKHLTQVLNDDPRLSVHTAVKLEKISGKPGAVTAKYTDSEGKSHQLKADYVIMATGKRPEIDGLNLDKAGIATDGPAVKVDARCRTSVGHIFAIGDVIGGLMLAHTAAQQGRVAAMSILGEDMKYDQDKDCGVIFTRPEAGFVGLSVAQAKEKGIDAVEAKVPMNIDAKAMINREEHGLIKLVADKATGRIIGVHFLADHTDTLIGEAVMMVSAGLTLEQVGNAIHPHPTQTELFGELARRLLSRLRRSAKVKAK
;
A
#
# COMPACT_ATOMS: atom_id res chain seq x y z
N MET A 1 35.31 -23.33 -35.26
CA MET A 1 35.48 -23.29 -33.80
C MET A 1 34.39 -22.49 -33.07
N SER A 2 33.42 -23.14 -32.41
CA SER A 2 32.25 -22.45 -31.82
C SER A 2 32.75 -21.54 -30.72
N ASP A 3 32.40 -20.26 -30.80
CA ASP A 3 32.93 -19.26 -29.86
C ASP A 3 32.82 -19.78 -28.42
N PRO A 4 33.95 -19.85 -27.68
CA PRO A 4 33.99 -20.40 -26.34
C PRO A 4 33.03 -19.61 -25.44
N TYR A 5 32.27 -20.33 -24.62
CA TYR A 5 31.32 -19.69 -23.74
C TYR A 5 32.05 -19.09 -22.54
N VAL A 6 32.01 -17.77 -22.45
CA VAL A 6 32.70 -17.02 -21.40
C VAL A 6 31.94 -17.15 -20.08
N ILE A 7 32.58 -17.72 -19.07
CA ILE A 7 32.13 -17.61 -17.68
C ILE A 7 32.61 -16.26 -17.17
N LYS A 8 31.68 -15.39 -16.78
CA LYS A 8 31.96 -14.03 -16.33
C LYS A 8 31.78 -13.90 -14.83
N MET A 9 32.51 -12.98 -14.20
CA MET A 9 32.28 -12.60 -12.80
C MET A 9 30.83 -12.09 -12.64
N PRO A 10 29.97 -12.77 -11.84
CA PRO A 10 28.57 -12.38 -11.69
C PRO A 10 28.42 -11.10 -10.88
N GLN A 11 27.39 -10.30 -11.19
CA GLN A 11 27.00 -9.16 -10.35
C GLN A 11 26.06 -9.64 -9.24
N LEU A 12 26.55 -9.70 -8.01
CA LEU A 12 25.79 -10.22 -6.86
C LEU A 12 25.11 -9.10 -6.04
N SER A 13 25.44 -7.83 -6.30
CA SER A 13 24.69 -6.68 -5.78
C SER A 13 24.75 -5.46 -6.70
N ASP A 14 23.76 -4.56 -6.58
CA ASP A 14 23.66 -3.33 -7.39
C ASP A 14 24.85 -2.37 -7.21
N THR A 15 25.67 -2.57 -6.16
CA THR A 15 26.86 -1.77 -5.85
C THR A 15 28.19 -2.49 -6.13
N MET A 16 28.16 -3.77 -6.52
CA MET A 16 29.37 -4.57 -6.75
C MET A 16 30.04 -4.18 -8.08
N THR A 17 31.32 -3.84 -8.01
CA THR A 17 32.14 -3.56 -9.20
C THR A 17 33.19 -4.64 -9.49
N GLU A 18 33.55 -5.46 -8.50
CA GLU A 18 34.53 -6.54 -8.59
C GLU A 18 34.27 -7.64 -7.53
N GLY A 19 34.81 -8.85 -7.74
CA GLY A 19 34.72 -9.98 -6.80
C GLY A 19 36.02 -10.80 -6.78
N VAL A 20 36.26 -11.56 -5.71
CA VAL A 20 37.46 -12.38 -5.51
C VAL A 20 37.15 -13.84 -5.72
N ILE A 21 37.97 -14.58 -6.46
CA ILE A 21 37.80 -16.03 -6.64
C ILE A 21 38.36 -16.77 -5.42
N VAL A 22 37.51 -17.45 -4.66
CA VAL A 22 37.87 -18.15 -3.40
C VAL A 22 38.34 -19.58 -3.66
N SER A 23 37.68 -20.28 -4.58
CA SER A 23 38.03 -21.64 -4.98
C SER A 23 37.48 -21.97 -6.35
N TRP A 24 38.13 -22.91 -7.02
CA TRP A 24 37.56 -23.58 -8.19
C TRP A 24 37.02 -24.94 -7.76
N GLU A 25 35.75 -25.20 -8.04
CA GLU A 25 35.05 -26.44 -7.66
C GLU A 25 35.18 -27.53 -8.75
N LYS A 26 35.79 -27.17 -9.89
CA LYS A 26 36.09 -28.04 -11.03
C LYS A 26 37.51 -27.79 -11.51
N ASN A 27 38.21 -28.85 -11.91
CA ASN A 27 39.55 -28.76 -12.48
C ASN A 27 39.51 -28.37 -13.96
N ILE A 28 40.62 -27.84 -14.46
CA ILE A 28 40.79 -27.56 -15.89
C ILE A 28 40.63 -28.88 -16.67
N GLY A 29 39.79 -28.86 -17.71
CA GLY A 29 39.46 -30.04 -18.50
C GLY A 29 38.33 -30.91 -17.94
N ASP A 30 37.74 -30.56 -16.79
CA ASP A 30 36.55 -31.26 -16.30
C ASP A 30 35.35 -30.99 -17.21
N ARG A 31 34.53 -32.02 -17.44
CA ARG A 31 33.26 -31.88 -18.15
C ARG A 31 32.24 -31.25 -17.22
N VAL A 32 31.67 -30.14 -17.64
CA VAL A 32 30.70 -29.36 -16.88
C VAL A 32 29.32 -29.50 -17.53
N SER A 33 28.31 -29.81 -16.72
CA SER A 33 26.91 -29.89 -17.13
C SER A 33 26.16 -28.60 -16.77
N ARG A 34 25.03 -28.35 -17.42
CA ARG A 34 24.15 -27.24 -17.05
C ARG A 34 23.69 -27.41 -15.59
N GLY A 35 23.99 -26.43 -14.75
CA GLY A 35 23.67 -26.43 -13.33
C GLY A 35 24.82 -26.83 -12.40
N ASP A 36 25.98 -27.16 -12.96
CA ASP A 36 27.18 -27.43 -12.16
C ASP A 36 27.80 -26.12 -11.65
N ILE A 37 28.31 -26.18 -10.42
CA ILE A 37 29.11 -25.12 -9.81
C ILE A 37 30.56 -25.28 -10.27
N VAL A 38 31.17 -24.19 -10.73
CA VAL A 38 32.55 -24.18 -11.26
C VAL A 38 33.53 -23.42 -10.38
N ALA A 39 33.08 -22.42 -9.64
CA ALA A 39 33.92 -21.63 -8.74
C ALA A 39 33.09 -21.06 -7.59
N THR A 40 33.75 -20.75 -6.48
CA THR A 40 33.17 -19.98 -5.37
C THR A 40 33.80 -18.59 -5.39
N VAL A 41 32.98 -17.55 -5.32
CA VAL A 41 33.44 -16.15 -5.33
C VAL A 41 33.02 -15.42 -4.06
N GLU A 42 33.91 -14.56 -3.57
CA GLU A 42 33.72 -13.71 -2.40
C GLU A 42 33.58 -12.25 -2.84
N THR A 43 32.67 -11.57 -2.18
CA THR A 43 32.42 -10.14 -2.33
C THR A 43 32.51 -9.49 -0.95
N ASP A 44 32.45 -8.16 -0.93
CA ASP A 44 32.36 -7.36 0.30
C ASP A 44 31.14 -7.71 1.18
N LYS A 45 30.17 -8.48 0.67
CA LYS A 45 28.88 -8.75 1.35
C LYS A 45 28.48 -10.22 1.41
N ALA A 46 29.02 -11.10 0.56
CA ALA A 46 28.62 -12.50 0.47
C ALA A 46 29.67 -13.39 -0.22
N ILE A 47 29.68 -14.68 0.16
CA ILE A 47 30.40 -15.75 -0.53
C ILE A 47 29.35 -16.62 -1.21
N MET A 48 29.47 -16.84 -2.53
CA MET A 48 28.49 -17.58 -3.32
C MET A 48 29.11 -18.41 -4.44
N ASP A 49 28.40 -19.47 -4.81
CA ASP A 49 28.78 -20.41 -5.85
C ASP A 49 28.42 -19.87 -7.25
N VAL A 50 29.33 -20.02 -8.21
CA VAL A 50 29.15 -19.67 -9.62
C VAL A 50 28.66 -20.90 -10.38
N GLU A 51 27.36 -20.90 -10.71
CA GLU A 51 26.70 -21.91 -11.52
C GLU A 51 26.83 -21.59 -13.02
N VAL A 52 27.08 -22.61 -13.86
CA VAL A 52 27.11 -22.43 -15.33
C VAL A 52 25.89 -23.03 -16.02
N PHE A 53 25.40 -22.31 -17.03
CA PHE A 53 24.17 -22.68 -17.73
C PHE A 53 24.40 -23.38 -19.07
N ARG A 54 25.65 -23.75 -19.38
CA ARG A 54 26.04 -24.36 -20.65
C ARG A 54 26.94 -25.57 -20.41
N GLU A 55 26.72 -26.62 -21.19
CA GLU A 55 27.53 -27.84 -21.14
C GLU A 55 28.82 -27.70 -21.99
N GLY A 56 29.90 -28.32 -21.54
CA GLY A 56 31.18 -28.38 -22.25
C GLY A 56 32.34 -28.73 -21.31
N TYR A 57 33.56 -28.34 -21.66
CA TYR A 57 34.76 -28.58 -20.85
C TYR A 57 35.32 -27.26 -20.31
N LEU A 58 35.69 -27.23 -19.03
CA LEU A 58 36.27 -26.03 -18.42
C LEU A 58 37.67 -25.76 -18.98
N SER A 59 37.88 -24.56 -19.53
CA SER A 59 39.12 -24.11 -20.17
C SER A 59 39.60 -22.82 -19.49
N GLY A 60 40.86 -22.85 -19.03
CA GLY A 60 41.42 -21.87 -18.11
C GLY A 60 40.79 -21.93 -16.71
N PRO A 61 41.50 -21.39 -15.72
CA PRO A 61 41.05 -20.13 -15.17
C PRO A 61 41.89 -19.01 -15.77
N VAL A 62 41.22 -17.93 -16.16
CA VAL A 62 41.89 -16.70 -16.65
C VAL A 62 42.42 -15.87 -15.46
N ALA A 63 41.91 -16.17 -14.26
CA ALA A 63 42.23 -15.48 -13.02
C ALA A 63 42.46 -16.49 -11.89
N PRO A 64 43.60 -16.46 -11.16
CA PRO A 64 43.92 -17.43 -10.13
C PRO A 64 43.02 -17.28 -8.89
N VAL A 65 43.03 -18.29 -8.00
CA VAL A 65 42.44 -18.12 -6.66
C VAL A 65 43.08 -16.91 -5.97
N ASP A 66 42.29 -16.17 -5.19
CA ASP A 66 42.61 -14.90 -4.55
C ASP A 66 42.75 -13.69 -5.50
N SER A 67 42.43 -13.85 -6.80
CA SER A 67 42.39 -12.71 -7.72
C SER A 67 41.06 -11.96 -7.71
N THR A 68 41.14 -10.63 -7.70
CA THR A 68 40.01 -9.72 -7.84
C THR A 68 39.70 -9.49 -9.32
N VAL A 69 38.49 -9.83 -9.75
CA VAL A 69 38.03 -9.70 -11.14
C VAL A 69 36.83 -8.74 -11.20
N PRO A 70 36.83 -7.72 -12.07
CA PRO A 70 35.69 -6.83 -12.25
C PRO A 70 34.43 -7.59 -12.69
N VAL A 71 33.27 -7.13 -12.22
CA VAL A 71 31.97 -7.69 -12.62
C VAL A 71 31.82 -7.62 -14.15
N GLY A 72 31.49 -8.77 -14.76
CA GLY A 72 31.31 -8.90 -16.21
C GLY A 72 32.57 -9.27 -17.02
N GLU A 73 33.75 -9.30 -16.39
CA GLU A 73 35.00 -9.80 -17.00
C GLU A 73 35.09 -11.33 -16.95
N ALA A 74 35.85 -11.91 -17.88
CA ALA A 74 36.00 -13.36 -18.02
C ALA A 74 36.82 -13.96 -16.87
N ILE A 75 36.28 -14.97 -16.20
CA ILE A 75 36.98 -15.74 -15.16
C ILE A 75 37.44 -17.11 -15.67
N ALA A 76 36.70 -17.72 -16.59
CA ALA A 76 37.04 -18.96 -17.29
C ALA A 76 36.22 -19.11 -18.58
N TYR A 77 36.48 -20.14 -19.38
CA TYR A 77 35.74 -20.45 -20.59
C TYR A 77 35.21 -21.89 -20.57
N ILE A 78 34.11 -22.13 -21.28
CA ILE A 78 33.61 -23.47 -21.60
C ILE A 78 33.80 -23.71 -23.10
N VAL A 79 34.58 -24.74 -23.43
CA VAL A 79 34.87 -25.17 -24.81
C VAL A 79 34.10 -26.44 -25.17
N ALA A 80 33.92 -26.69 -26.47
CA ALA A 80 33.05 -27.78 -26.93
C ALA A 80 33.72 -29.16 -26.86
N SER A 81 35.05 -29.22 -26.78
CA SER A 81 35.81 -30.46 -26.68
C SER A 81 36.94 -30.39 -25.65
N SER A 82 37.34 -31.54 -25.12
CA SER A 82 38.51 -31.64 -24.24
C SER A 82 39.82 -31.30 -24.96
N GLU A 83 39.86 -31.33 -26.30
CA GLU A 83 41.03 -30.99 -27.11
C GLU A 83 41.23 -29.47 -27.25
N GLU A 84 40.19 -28.67 -26.97
CA GLU A 84 40.19 -27.20 -27.04
C GLU A 84 40.51 -26.53 -25.69
N VAL A 85 40.78 -27.31 -24.64
CA VAL A 85 41.09 -26.82 -23.28
C VAL A 85 42.49 -26.19 -23.27
N GLN A 86 42.60 -24.94 -22.83
CA GLN A 86 43.86 -24.21 -22.67
C GLN A 86 44.11 -23.89 -21.20
N GLU A 87 45.35 -24.05 -20.72
CA GLU A 87 45.81 -23.52 -19.43
C GLU A 87 46.32 -22.09 -19.66
N GLY A 88 45.72 -21.08 -18.99
CA GLY A 88 46.02 -19.67 -19.26
C GLY A 88 47.23 -19.15 -18.50
N GLU A 89 48.39 -19.01 -19.15
CA GLU A 89 49.36 -17.94 -18.90
C GLU A 89 48.93 -16.69 -19.71
N ALA A 90 48.76 -15.55 -19.06
CA ALA A 90 48.29 -14.32 -19.70
C ALA A 90 49.41 -13.65 -20.52
N GLU A 91 49.50 -13.96 -21.82
CA GLU A 91 50.10 -13.08 -22.82
C GLU A 91 48.97 -12.31 -23.53
N ALA A 92 48.95 -10.98 -23.37
CA ALA A 92 47.89 -10.12 -23.92
C ALA A 92 47.89 -10.12 -25.46
N PRO A 93 46.71 -10.22 -26.11
CA PRO A 93 46.55 -9.66 -27.44
C PRO A 93 45.26 -8.87 -27.64
N ALA A 94 45.24 -8.22 -28.80
CA ALA A 94 44.44 -7.09 -29.20
C ALA A 94 42.95 -7.36 -29.52
N ALA A 95 42.27 -6.25 -29.77
CA ALA A 95 40.85 -6.02 -30.09
C ALA A 95 40.24 -6.97 -31.18
N PRO A 96 38.89 -7.01 -31.29
CA PRO A 96 38.11 -8.23 -31.53
C PRO A 96 37.90 -8.58 -33.01
N ALA A 97 37.73 -9.88 -33.30
CA ALA A 97 37.04 -10.36 -34.49
C ALA A 97 36.52 -11.81 -34.35
N ALA A 98 35.19 -11.96 -34.40
CA ALA A 98 34.40 -12.98 -35.11
C ALA A 98 34.80 -14.48 -35.13
N ALA A 99 33.88 -15.31 -34.58
CA ALA A 99 33.14 -16.39 -35.24
C ALA A 99 33.60 -17.87 -35.16
N GLU A 100 32.66 -18.69 -34.65
CA GLU A 100 32.05 -19.91 -35.23
C GLU A 100 32.75 -21.29 -35.31
N THR A 101 32.03 -22.37 -34.86
CA THR A 101 32.00 -23.86 -35.14
C THR A 101 32.79 -25.02 -34.40
N GLY A 102 32.27 -25.71 -33.37
CA GLY A 102 32.59 -27.13 -32.96
C GLY A 102 34.05 -27.49 -32.58
N GLY A 103 34.37 -28.55 -31.81
CA GLY A 103 33.63 -29.74 -31.34
C GLY A 103 34.54 -30.98 -31.18
N GLY A 104 34.25 -31.86 -30.19
CA GLY A 104 34.75 -33.26 -29.96
C GLY A 104 36.28 -33.49 -29.83
N GLU A 105 36.86 -34.49 -29.17
CA GLU A 105 36.42 -35.62 -28.32
C GLU A 105 37.67 -36.24 -27.60
N ALA A 106 37.53 -36.60 -26.32
CA ALA A 106 37.99 -37.85 -25.67
C ALA A 106 39.47 -38.35 -25.65
N GLN A 107 39.92 -38.55 -24.39
CA GLN A 107 40.50 -39.79 -23.80
C GLN A 107 42.03 -40.07 -23.76
N ALA A 108 42.54 -40.02 -22.52
CA ALA A 108 43.07 -41.16 -21.71
C ALA A 108 44.59 -41.33 -21.45
N GLN A 109 44.88 -41.42 -20.14
CA GLN A 109 45.78 -42.35 -19.40
C GLN A 109 47.25 -42.01 -19.06
N GLU A 110 47.47 -41.97 -17.72
CA GLU A 110 48.47 -42.65 -16.88
C GLU A 110 49.96 -42.29 -16.91
N GLY A 111 50.53 -42.09 -15.71
CA GLY A 111 51.99 -42.09 -15.48
C GLY A 111 52.46 -41.62 -14.09
N GLU A 112 52.85 -42.57 -13.26
CA GLU A 112 53.35 -42.54 -11.86
C GLU A 112 54.75 -41.91 -11.61
N SER A 113 55.01 -41.50 -10.35
CA SER A 113 56.19 -41.89 -9.50
C SER A 113 57.15 -40.81 -8.91
N ALA A 114 57.09 -40.71 -7.57
CA ALA A 114 58.15 -40.80 -6.53
C ALA A 114 59.37 -39.82 -6.39
N ALA A 115 59.35 -39.10 -5.26
CA ALA A 115 60.26 -39.14 -4.09
C ALA A 115 61.71 -38.57 -4.07
N ALA A 116 61.95 -37.68 -3.07
CA ALA A 116 62.95 -37.73 -1.97
C ALA A 116 64.10 -36.67 -1.85
N ALA A 117 64.07 -35.97 -0.70
CA ALA A 117 65.14 -35.71 0.31
C ALA A 117 66.10 -34.48 0.25
N GLU A 118 66.18 -33.78 1.42
CA GLU A 118 67.10 -32.71 1.88
C GLU A 118 68.43 -33.23 2.48
N PRO A 119 69.40 -32.35 2.86
CA PRO A 119 69.59 -32.00 4.30
C PRO A 119 70.11 -30.57 4.67
N ALA A 120 69.98 -30.23 5.97
CA ALA A 120 70.25 -28.97 6.74
C ALA A 120 71.75 -28.65 7.09
N ALA A 121 72.23 -27.61 7.84
CA ALA A 121 71.72 -26.67 8.87
C ALA A 121 72.72 -25.51 9.22
N ALA A 122 72.30 -24.40 9.89
CA ALA A 122 72.80 -23.82 11.18
C ALA A 122 72.25 -22.40 11.59
N GLN A 123 71.98 -22.18 12.90
CA GLN A 123 71.20 -21.15 13.66
C GLN A 123 71.99 -19.87 14.11
N ALA A 124 71.57 -18.93 15.00
CA ALA A 124 70.48 -17.92 15.18
C ALA A 124 70.82 -17.05 16.46
N PRO A 125 70.20 -15.87 16.72
CA PRO A 125 69.68 -15.57 18.07
C PRO A 125 68.28 -14.89 18.09
N ALA A 126 67.57 -14.97 19.22
CA ALA A 126 66.10 -15.03 19.33
C ALA A 126 65.36 -13.78 19.88
N GLY A 127 64.10 -13.62 19.44
CA GLY A 127 63.01 -12.82 20.05
C GLY A 127 61.67 -13.07 19.32
N SER A 128 60.62 -13.46 20.06
CA SER A 128 59.26 -13.88 19.62
C SER A 128 59.20 -14.93 18.49
N ARG A 129 59.19 -16.22 18.85
CA ARG A 129 59.11 -17.35 17.91
C ARG A 129 57.68 -17.59 17.42
N GLU A 130 57.44 -17.33 16.15
CA GLU A 130 56.44 -18.09 15.39
C GLU A 130 56.79 -19.60 15.51
N PRO A 131 55.82 -20.50 15.76
CA PRO A 131 56.10 -21.93 15.84
C PRO A 131 56.69 -22.46 14.52
N GLU A 132 57.79 -23.23 14.57
CA GLU A 132 58.25 -23.99 13.39
C GLU A 132 57.13 -24.96 12.98
N GLY A 133 56.49 -24.70 11.84
CA GLY A 133 55.31 -25.45 11.36
C GLY A 133 53.96 -24.74 11.53
N ALA A 134 53.93 -23.41 11.73
CA ALA A 134 52.69 -22.64 11.70
C ALA A 134 51.99 -22.76 10.33
N LEU A 135 50.85 -23.45 10.30
CA LEU A 135 49.99 -23.61 9.12
C LEU A 135 49.22 -22.33 8.81
N HIS A 136 48.86 -21.57 9.83
CA HIS A 136 48.03 -20.38 9.69
C HIS A 136 48.16 -19.43 10.88
N THR A 137 48.24 -18.13 10.62
CA THR A 137 48.15 -17.08 11.64
C THR A 137 46.70 -16.63 11.79
N ILE A 138 46.14 -16.78 12.99
CA ILE A 138 44.86 -16.21 13.37
C ILE A 138 45.11 -14.73 13.67
N LYS A 139 44.64 -13.83 12.82
CA LYS A 139 44.81 -12.38 12.96
C LYS A 139 43.54 -11.71 13.49
N MET A 140 43.66 -10.51 14.04
CA MET A 140 42.50 -9.69 14.41
C MET A 140 41.68 -9.35 13.16
N PRO A 141 40.43 -9.84 13.03
CA PRO A 141 39.60 -9.58 11.86
C PRO A 141 39.06 -8.15 11.87
N GLN A 142 38.87 -7.57 10.68
CA GLN A 142 38.15 -6.30 10.54
C GLN A 142 36.65 -6.57 10.55
N LEU A 143 36.02 -6.43 11.71
CA LEU A 143 34.60 -6.75 11.87
C LEU A 143 33.68 -5.54 11.67
N SER A 144 34.25 -4.38 11.33
CA SER A 144 33.50 -3.19 10.88
C SER A 144 34.33 -2.24 10.00
N ASP A 145 33.67 -1.57 9.06
CA ASP A 145 34.26 -0.61 8.10
C ASP A 145 35.03 0.56 8.75
N THR A 146 34.77 0.84 10.03
CA THR A 146 35.41 1.93 10.80
C THR A 146 36.43 1.42 11.83
N MET A 147 36.62 0.11 11.95
CA MET A 147 37.44 -0.50 12.99
C MET A 147 38.92 -0.51 12.57
N THR A 148 39.77 0.10 13.40
CA THR A 148 41.24 0.03 13.26
C THR A 148 41.89 -0.89 14.30
N GLU A 149 41.18 -1.21 15.39
CA GLU A 149 41.63 -2.06 16.50
C GLU A 149 40.43 -2.73 17.21
N GLY A 150 40.66 -3.87 17.87
CA GLY A 150 39.65 -4.61 18.64
C GLY A 150 40.18 -5.08 19.98
N VAL A 151 39.31 -5.26 20.98
CA VAL A 151 39.68 -5.73 22.32
C VAL A 151 39.32 -7.20 22.48
N VAL A 152 40.26 -8.05 22.89
CA VAL A 152 39.94 -9.48 23.14
C VAL A 152 39.16 -9.62 24.45
N VAL A 153 37.91 -10.10 24.38
CA VAL A 153 36.99 -10.24 25.53
C VAL A 153 37.12 -11.61 26.20
N SER A 154 37.27 -12.69 25.42
CA SER A 154 37.47 -14.05 25.93
C SER A 154 38.16 -14.93 24.89
N TRP A 155 38.82 -16.00 25.35
CA TRP A 155 39.28 -17.09 24.51
C TRP A 155 38.36 -18.30 24.73
N GLU A 156 37.75 -18.80 23.66
CA GLU A 156 36.79 -19.92 23.69
C GLU A 156 37.47 -21.28 23.53
N LYS A 157 38.78 -21.28 23.22
CA LYS A 157 39.63 -22.46 23.04
C LYS A 157 40.94 -22.33 23.79
N GLN A 158 41.46 -23.45 24.29
CA GLN A 158 42.73 -23.52 25.00
C GLN A 158 43.87 -23.89 24.04
N PRO A 159 45.11 -23.47 24.32
CA PRO A 159 46.27 -23.93 23.57
C PRO A 159 46.33 -25.46 23.53
N GLY A 160 46.45 -26.04 22.35
CA GLY A 160 46.46 -27.48 22.11
C GLY A 160 45.11 -28.09 21.74
N ASP A 161 44.02 -27.31 21.78
CA ASP A 161 42.73 -27.76 21.28
C ASP A 161 42.76 -27.95 19.75
N GLU A 162 42.11 -29.03 19.29
CA GLU A 162 41.86 -29.26 17.87
C GLU A 162 40.80 -28.28 17.36
N ILE A 163 41.17 -27.49 16.36
CA ILE A 163 40.32 -26.51 15.69
C ILE A 163 39.85 -27.12 14.39
N LYS A 164 38.53 -27.22 14.21
CA LYS A 164 37.89 -27.62 12.95
C LYS A 164 37.41 -26.40 12.19
N ARG A 165 37.21 -26.52 10.88
CA ARG A 165 36.66 -25.43 10.07
C ARG A 165 35.34 -24.93 10.67
N GLY A 166 35.29 -23.63 10.94
CA GLY A 166 34.14 -22.95 11.53
C GLY A 166 34.11 -22.95 13.07
N THR A 167 35.26 -23.18 13.71
CA THR A 167 35.35 -23.15 15.18
C THR A 167 35.63 -21.73 15.65
N VAL A 168 34.83 -21.25 16.61
CA VAL A 168 35.08 -19.98 17.32
C VAL A 168 36.24 -20.17 18.31
N VAL A 169 37.25 -19.30 18.22
CA VAL A 169 38.46 -19.36 19.06
C VAL A 169 38.54 -18.24 20.10
N ALA A 170 37.94 -17.08 19.85
CA ALA A 170 37.92 -15.93 20.77
C ALA A 170 36.70 -15.03 20.53
N GLN A 171 36.33 -14.21 21.52
CA GLN A 171 35.40 -13.09 21.35
C GLN A 171 36.16 -11.77 21.39
N VAL A 172 35.82 -10.83 20.50
CA VAL A 172 36.44 -9.50 20.43
C VAL A 172 35.38 -8.39 20.50
N GLU A 173 35.62 -7.36 21.32
CA GLU A 173 34.80 -6.15 21.39
C GLU A 173 35.33 -5.13 20.38
N THR A 174 34.41 -4.62 19.57
CA THR A 174 34.63 -3.54 18.60
C THR A 174 33.95 -2.25 19.07
N ASP A 175 34.07 -1.19 18.29
CA ASP A 175 33.35 0.08 18.50
C ASP A 175 31.81 -0.07 18.44
N LYS A 176 31.30 -1.17 17.85
CA LYS A 176 29.88 -1.40 17.57
C LYS A 176 29.27 -2.62 18.26
N ALA A 177 30.02 -3.71 18.47
CA ALA A 177 29.53 -4.96 19.06
C ALA A 177 30.65 -5.87 19.60
N ILE A 178 30.28 -6.86 20.43
CA ILE A 178 31.13 -8.02 20.73
C ILE A 178 30.84 -9.09 19.67
N MET A 179 31.89 -9.65 19.08
CA MET A 179 31.78 -10.57 17.95
C MET A 179 32.74 -11.76 18.10
N ASP A 180 32.34 -12.90 17.54
CA ASP A 180 33.10 -14.14 17.59
C ASP A 180 34.17 -14.15 16.49
N VAL A 181 35.39 -14.57 16.84
CA VAL A 181 36.50 -14.83 15.91
C VAL A 181 36.46 -16.31 15.53
N GLU A 182 35.97 -16.59 14.33
CA GLU A 182 35.85 -17.94 13.78
C GLU A 182 37.05 -18.28 12.88
N VAL A 183 37.54 -19.52 12.98
CA VAL A 183 38.69 -19.98 12.19
C VAL A 183 38.25 -21.05 11.20
N PHE A 184 38.54 -20.82 9.92
CA PHE A 184 38.11 -21.69 8.81
C PHE A 184 39.19 -22.68 8.34
N LYS A 185 40.27 -22.82 9.09
CA LYS A 185 41.34 -23.80 8.83
C LYS A 185 41.45 -24.81 9.96
N GLU A 186 41.80 -26.03 9.60
CA GLU A 186 41.99 -27.13 10.55
C GLU A 186 43.41 -27.12 11.10
N GLY A 187 43.57 -27.44 12.39
CA GLY A 187 44.87 -27.52 13.06
C GLY A 187 44.75 -27.45 14.57
N TYR A 188 45.88 -27.42 15.28
CA TYR A 188 45.91 -27.27 16.74
C TYR A 188 46.24 -25.83 17.14
N LEU A 189 45.50 -25.27 18.09
CA LEU A 189 45.70 -23.89 18.54
C LEU A 189 47.04 -23.73 19.28
N SER A 190 47.88 -22.79 18.84
CA SER A 190 49.19 -22.47 19.40
C SER A 190 49.25 -20.98 19.74
N GLY A 191 49.56 -20.63 20.99
CA GLY A 191 49.17 -19.33 21.58
C GLY A 191 47.96 -19.48 22.53
N PRO A 192 47.48 -18.41 23.19
CA PRO A 192 47.31 -17.08 22.60
C PRO A 192 48.49 -16.12 22.79
N ILE A 193 48.65 -15.21 21.84
CA ILE A 193 49.66 -14.12 21.84
C ILE A 193 49.06 -12.86 22.49
N ALA A 194 47.76 -12.63 22.28
CA ALA A 194 47.00 -11.53 22.85
C ALA A 194 46.27 -11.96 24.13
N SER A 195 46.51 -11.24 25.24
CA SER A 195 45.81 -11.47 26.50
C SER A 195 44.36 -10.96 26.45
N VAL A 196 43.49 -11.51 27.29
CA VAL A 196 42.16 -10.93 27.52
C VAL A 196 42.30 -9.47 27.98
N ASP A 197 41.37 -8.62 27.54
CA ASP A 197 41.34 -7.16 27.67
C ASP A 197 42.43 -6.38 26.90
N SER A 198 43.24 -7.06 26.08
CA SER A 198 44.22 -6.37 25.23
C SER A 198 43.60 -5.83 23.94
N THR A 199 43.97 -4.60 23.59
CA THR A 199 43.62 -3.97 22.31
C THR A 199 44.64 -4.38 21.24
N VAL A 200 44.17 -5.01 20.18
CA VAL A 200 44.99 -5.50 19.07
C VAL A 200 44.55 -4.82 17.78
N PRO A 201 45.46 -4.19 17.01
CA PRO A 201 45.14 -3.59 15.72
C PRO A 201 44.62 -4.63 14.73
N VAL A 202 43.70 -4.21 13.85
CA VAL A 202 43.20 -5.06 12.77
C VAL A 202 44.37 -5.56 11.91
N GLY A 203 44.43 -6.87 11.68
CA GLY A 203 45.48 -7.53 10.90
C GLY A 203 46.68 -8.05 11.71
N GLU A 204 46.81 -7.73 13.01
CA GLU A 204 47.88 -8.24 13.87
C GLU A 204 47.57 -9.65 14.42
N PRO A 205 48.60 -10.49 14.70
CA PRO A 205 48.41 -11.88 15.17
C PRO A 205 47.76 -11.98 16.56
N LEU A 206 46.71 -12.78 16.66
CA LEU A 206 46.08 -13.19 17.92
C LEU A 206 46.62 -14.55 18.42
N ALA A 207 46.78 -15.52 17.51
CA ALA A 207 47.30 -16.87 17.78
C ALA A 207 47.77 -17.53 16.46
N TYR A 208 48.31 -18.74 16.53
CA TYR A 208 48.72 -19.57 15.38
C TYR A 208 48.01 -20.93 15.39
N LEU A 209 47.89 -21.57 14.23
CA LEU A 209 47.55 -22.99 14.09
C LEU A 209 48.77 -23.78 13.66
N VAL A 210 48.98 -24.97 14.24
CA VAL A 210 50.04 -25.91 13.88
C VAL A 210 49.47 -27.26 13.44
N ALA A 211 50.24 -28.01 12.63
CA ALA A 211 49.77 -29.24 11.98
C ALA A 211 49.61 -30.42 12.94
N GLU A 212 50.51 -30.54 13.90
CA GLU A 212 50.52 -31.63 14.87
C GLU A 212 50.45 -31.09 16.29
N SER A 213 49.74 -31.80 17.20
CA SER A 213 49.59 -31.40 18.60
C SER A 213 50.93 -31.27 19.34
N GLY A 214 51.99 -31.94 18.87
CA GLY A 214 53.35 -31.85 19.39
C GLY A 214 54.09 -30.53 19.07
N GLN A 215 53.54 -29.70 18.19
CA GLN A 215 54.12 -28.41 17.75
C GLN A 215 53.49 -27.19 18.44
N VAL A 216 52.57 -27.42 19.37
CA VAL A 216 51.84 -26.37 20.11
C VAL A 216 52.79 -25.67 21.08
N VAL A 217 52.81 -24.34 21.05
CA VAL A 217 53.58 -23.50 21.96
C VAL A 217 52.63 -22.77 22.90
N THR A 218 52.81 -22.98 24.21
CA THR A 218 52.07 -22.30 25.28
C THR A 218 52.93 -21.17 25.85
N GLY A 219 52.78 -19.94 25.35
CA GLY A 219 53.52 -18.77 25.83
C GLY A 219 52.62 -17.65 26.31
N GLU A 220 52.41 -17.52 27.62
CA GLU A 220 51.92 -16.28 28.24
C GLU A 220 53.08 -15.27 28.38
N ALA A 221 52.92 -14.05 27.84
CA ALA A 221 53.83 -12.94 28.14
C ALA A 221 53.31 -12.10 29.32
N ALA A 222 54.14 -11.92 30.36
CA ALA A 222 53.86 -11.08 31.54
C ALA A 222 54.12 -9.57 31.27
N PRO A 223 53.56 -8.64 32.07
CA PRO A 223 53.35 -7.25 31.69
C PRO A 223 54.56 -6.35 31.95
N ALA A 224 54.76 -5.33 31.11
CA ALA A 224 55.75 -4.27 31.35
C ALA A 224 55.08 -2.89 31.45
N THR A 225 54.92 -2.39 32.68
CA THR A 225 54.61 -0.99 32.99
C THR A 225 55.90 -0.21 33.28
N ALA A 226 56.13 0.94 32.63
CA ALA A 226 56.70 2.15 33.24
C ALA A 226 56.65 3.39 32.29
N LYS A 227 55.97 4.45 32.76
CA LYS A 227 56.05 5.88 32.34
C LYS A 227 57.32 6.53 32.97
N PRO A 228 57.71 7.84 32.81
CA PRO A 228 57.17 8.96 32.00
C PRO A 228 58.21 9.95 31.34
N ALA A 229 57.70 10.82 30.45
CA ALA A 229 58.02 12.24 30.13
C ALA A 229 59.46 12.84 29.97
N GLY A 230 59.61 13.62 28.87
CA GLY A 230 60.50 14.80 28.68
C GLY A 230 61.68 14.57 27.70
N THR A 231 62.11 15.45 26.78
CA THR A 231 61.76 16.80 26.27
C THR A 231 62.70 17.10 25.08
N THR A 232 62.26 17.81 24.01
CA THR A 232 63.04 18.69 23.06
C THR A 232 64.27 18.12 22.29
N GLU A 233 64.68 18.44 21.06
CA GLU A 233 64.34 19.42 20.01
C GLU A 233 65.25 19.16 18.77
N ALA A 234 64.68 19.32 17.56
CA ALA A 234 65.23 19.80 16.26
C ALA A 234 66.32 19.12 15.38
N ALA A 235 66.11 19.38 14.07
CA ALA A 235 66.98 19.38 12.86
C ALA A 235 67.18 18.05 12.11
N ALA A 236 66.60 17.77 10.93
CA ALA A 236 66.47 18.44 9.61
C ALA A 236 67.63 18.19 8.63
N SER A 237 67.37 17.47 7.52
CA SER A 237 67.88 17.75 6.16
C SER A 237 67.23 16.87 5.07
N ALA A 238 66.71 17.53 4.02
CA ALA A 238 66.08 17.03 2.78
C ALA A 238 67.14 16.65 1.69
N PRO A 239 66.90 16.60 0.33
CA PRO A 239 65.65 16.70 -0.49
C PRO A 239 65.58 15.81 -1.78
N SER A 240 64.48 16.01 -2.56
CA SER A 240 64.34 16.01 -4.05
C SER A 240 63.68 14.77 -4.71
N ALA A 241 62.40 14.81 -5.15
CA ALA A 241 61.77 15.36 -6.39
C ALA A 241 61.62 14.27 -7.50
N SER A 242 60.62 14.17 -8.39
CA SER A 242 59.46 14.97 -8.84
C SER A 242 58.57 14.14 -9.81
N ALA A 243 57.33 14.63 -10.05
CA ALA A 243 56.41 14.47 -11.21
C ALA A 243 55.18 13.54 -11.00
N ALA A 244 53.95 13.81 -11.51
CA ALA A 244 53.17 14.99 -11.94
C ALA A 244 51.68 14.52 -12.04
N PRO A 245 50.64 15.39 -11.97
CA PRO A 245 49.24 14.95 -11.73
C PRO A 245 48.26 15.15 -12.92
N SER A 246 47.20 14.33 -12.97
CA SER A 246 45.96 14.58 -13.73
C SER A 246 44.69 14.19 -12.93
N ALA A 247 43.61 14.93 -13.19
CA ALA A 247 42.49 15.32 -12.30
C ALA A 247 41.36 14.31 -12.01
N PRO A 248 40.54 14.54 -10.96
CA PRO A 248 39.17 14.03 -10.86
C PRO A 248 38.07 15.09 -11.10
N THR A 249 36.93 14.60 -11.58
CA THR A 249 35.70 15.27 -12.00
C THR A 249 34.78 15.72 -10.84
N SER A 250 33.83 16.61 -11.15
CA SER A 250 33.19 17.57 -10.24
C SER A 250 31.75 17.26 -9.80
N VAL A 251 31.40 17.58 -8.54
CA VAL A 251 30.02 17.76 -8.02
C VAL A 251 29.57 19.24 -8.13
N PRO A 252 28.33 19.62 -8.48
CA PRO A 252 27.91 21.03 -8.63
C PRO A 252 27.40 21.67 -7.31
N GLY A 253 27.67 22.97 -7.09
CA GLY A 253 26.79 23.78 -6.20
C GLY A 253 27.37 24.81 -5.21
N GLY A 254 28.66 25.15 -5.21
CA GLY A 254 29.20 26.20 -4.31
C GLY A 254 29.98 27.28 -5.07
N THR A 255 29.69 28.56 -4.80
CA THR A 255 30.43 29.70 -5.38
C THR A 255 31.88 29.66 -4.86
N PRO A 256 32.91 29.54 -5.72
CA PRO A 256 34.30 29.43 -5.24
C PRO A 256 34.75 30.72 -4.54
N ALA A 257 35.44 30.59 -3.40
CA ALA A 257 35.93 31.73 -2.62
C ALA A 257 36.82 32.68 -3.48
N PRO A 258 36.83 34.01 -3.21
CA PRO A 258 37.68 34.97 -3.92
C PRO A 258 39.17 34.58 -3.86
N ARG A 259 39.96 34.95 -4.87
CA ARG A 259 41.41 34.68 -4.81
C ARG A 259 42.05 35.50 -3.68
N PRO A 260 42.96 34.91 -2.89
CA PRO A 260 43.72 35.66 -1.89
C PRO A 260 44.59 36.73 -2.55
N GLN A 261 44.79 37.86 -1.88
CA GLN A 261 45.60 38.96 -2.40
C GLN A 261 47.09 38.64 -2.28
N GLY A 262 47.85 38.81 -3.36
CA GLY A 262 49.31 38.63 -3.37
C GLY A 262 49.84 37.19 -3.47
N ARG A 263 48.95 36.17 -3.52
CA ARG A 263 49.32 34.75 -3.70
C ARG A 263 48.26 33.97 -4.50
N GLY A 264 48.63 32.82 -5.06
CA GLY A 264 47.69 31.96 -5.80
C GLY A 264 46.89 31.03 -4.89
N ALA A 265 45.76 30.50 -5.38
CA ALA A 265 45.04 29.39 -4.76
C ALA A 265 44.51 28.45 -5.86
N THR A 266 44.60 27.13 -5.65
CA THR A 266 44.16 26.17 -6.67
C THR A 266 42.63 26.17 -6.82
N PRO A 267 42.08 25.82 -8.01
CA PRO A 267 40.64 25.82 -8.24
C PRO A 267 39.87 24.94 -7.25
N PHE A 268 40.44 23.80 -6.86
CA PHE A 268 39.84 22.87 -5.92
C PHE A 268 39.88 23.41 -4.48
N ALA A 269 40.99 24.04 -4.06
CA ALA A 269 41.09 24.72 -2.77
C ALA A 269 40.06 25.86 -2.62
N ARG A 270 39.86 26.66 -3.68
CA ARG A 270 38.85 27.74 -3.69
C ARG A 270 37.42 27.22 -3.61
N LYS A 271 37.16 26.06 -4.19
CA LYS A 271 35.84 25.42 -4.12
C LYS A 271 35.57 24.91 -2.72
N ILE A 272 36.53 24.21 -2.11
CA ILE A 272 36.42 23.72 -0.72
C ILE A 272 36.33 24.90 0.25
N ALA A 273 37.12 25.97 0.06
CA ALA A 273 37.07 27.15 0.92
C ALA A 273 35.73 27.90 0.82
N GLY A 274 35.14 27.96 -0.39
CA GLY A 274 33.80 28.50 -0.59
C GLY A 274 32.70 27.66 0.06
N GLN A 275 32.88 26.33 0.10
CA GLN A 275 31.95 25.40 0.75
C GLN A 275 32.09 25.42 2.28
N GLN A 276 33.29 25.64 2.82
CA GLN A 276 33.60 25.62 4.25
C GLN A 276 33.61 27.02 4.89
N GLY A 277 33.39 28.08 4.11
CA GLY A 277 33.40 29.46 4.61
C GLY A 277 34.78 29.97 5.08
N VAL A 278 35.87 29.41 4.55
CA VAL A 278 37.24 29.72 4.96
C VAL A 278 37.81 30.88 4.12
N ASP A 279 38.31 31.94 4.78
CA ASP A 279 39.01 33.04 4.09
C ASP A 279 40.42 32.61 3.65
N LEU A 280 40.64 32.55 2.35
CA LEU A 280 41.93 32.15 1.78
C LEU A 280 43.07 33.14 2.07
N ASN A 281 42.79 34.36 2.54
CA ASN A 281 43.83 35.30 3.00
C ASN A 281 44.42 34.92 4.36
N THR A 282 43.73 34.08 5.15
CA THR A 282 44.22 33.64 6.47
C THR A 282 44.87 32.26 6.43
N VAL A 283 44.77 31.54 5.31
CA VAL A 283 45.32 30.19 5.16
C VAL A 283 46.74 30.24 4.57
N PRO A 284 47.78 29.72 5.27
CA PRO A 284 49.12 29.62 4.71
C PRO A 284 49.15 28.58 3.58
N GLY A 285 49.67 28.95 2.41
CA GLY A 285 49.72 28.06 1.25
C GLY A 285 50.98 27.18 1.27
N SER A 286 50.81 25.86 1.25
CA SER A 286 51.90 24.88 1.21
C SER A 286 52.32 24.49 -0.21
N GLY A 287 51.60 24.97 -1.24
CA GLY A 287 51.92 24.73 -2.65
C GLY A 287 53.09 25.58 -3.19
N PRO A 288 53.63 25.21 -4.38
CA PRO A 288 54.77 25.92 -4.98
C PRO A 288 54.51 27.43 -5.16
N GLY A 289 55.41 28.27 -4.66
CA GLY A 289 55.25 29.73 -4.69
C GLY A 289 54.28 30.31 -3.66
N GLY A 290 53.96 29.55 -2.60
CA GLY A 290 53.04 29.98 -1.53
C GLY A 290 51.57 29.88 -1.91
N VAL A 291 51.25 29.01 -2.88
CA VAL A 291 49.89 28.80 -3.39
C VAL A 291 49.09 27.93 -2.43
N VAL A 292 47.86 28.34 -2.11
CA VAL A 292 46.97 27.59 -1.22
C VAL A 292 46.39 26.37 -1.95
N VAL A 293 46.63 25.17 -1.41
CA VAL A 293 46.11 23.88 -1.91
C VAL A 293 44.97 23.35 -1.04
N ALA A 294 44.26 22.33 -1.51
CA ALA A 294 43.05 21.82 -0.84
C ALA A 294 43.32 21.29 0.57
N ALA A 295 44.49 20.69 0.79
CA ALA A 295 44.92 20.24 2.12
C ALA A 295 45.07 21.42 3.10
N ASP A 296 45.53 22.58 2.65
CA ASP A 296 45.68 23.77 3.50
C ASP A 296 44.32 24.30 3.98
N VAL A 297 43.31 24.22 3.12
CA VAL A 297 41.94 24.61 3.45
C VAL A 297 41.30 23.59 4.38
N ALA A 298 41.51 22.29 4.14
CA ALA A 298 41.00 21.23 5.01
C ALA A 298 41.61 21.28 6.43
N ASN A 299 42.87 21.72 6.54
CA ASN A 299 43.58 21.86 7.81
C ASN A 299 43.36 23.23 8.48
N ALA A 300 42.81 24.22 7.77
CA ALA A 300 42.48 25.51 8.33
C ALA A 300 41.20 25.41 9.16
N ARG A 301 41.32 25.50 10.49
CA ARG A 301 40.14 25.73 11.34
C ARG A 301 39.46 27.03 10.89
N PRO A 302 38.13 27.05 10.72
CA PRO A 302 37.43 28.27 10.36
C PRO A 302 37.77 29.36 11.37
N ALA A 303 38.21 30.52 10.89
CA ALA A 303 38.45 31.68 11.73
C ALA A 303 37.15 31.97 12.50
N ALA A 304 37.20 31.85 13.82
CA ALA A 304 36.10 32.17 14.71
C ALA A 304 35.77 33.67 14.56
N GLY A 305 34.81 33.94 13.69
CA GLY A 305 34.43 35.28 13.26
C GLY A 305 32.96 35.36 12.88
N ALA A 306 32.10 34.64 13.59
CA ALA A 306 30.66 34.93 13.73
C ALA A 306 30.14 34.05 14.87
N ALA A 307 29.52 34.68 15.86
CA ALA A 307 29.02 34.01 17.06
C ALA A 307 27.99 32.92 16.72
N ALA A 308 28.25 31.68 17.16
CA ALA A 308 27.21 30.68 17.35
C ALA A 308 26.50 30.98 18.69
N PRO A 309 25.16 31.04 18.74
CA PRO A 309 24.46 31.15 20.02
C PRO A 309 24.46 29.78 20.71
N GLY A 310 24.97 29.70 21.94
CA GLY A 310 24.55 28.66 22.88
C GLY A 310 25.56 27.60 23.35
N GLY A 311 26.87 27.90 23.40
CA GLY A 311 27.75 27.11 24.28
C GLY A 311 27.42 27.46 25.74
N PHE A 312 26.87 26.51 26.51
CA PHE A 312 26.68 26.72 27.95
C PHE A 312 28.05 27.00 28.60
N PRO A 313 28.16 28.00 29.50
CA PRO A 313 29.41 28.29 30.17
C PRO A 313 29.92 27.04 30.89
N GLU A 314 31.20 26.72 30.71
CA GLU A 314 31.85 25.63 31.42
C GLU A 314 31.92 26.02 32.90
N VAL A 315 31.02 25.45 33.71
CA VAL A 315 30.96 25.70 35.14
C VAL A 315 31.93 24.74 35.82
N ASP A 316 32.88 25.25 36.59
CA ASP A 316 33.74 24.42 37.42
C ASP A 316 32.91 23.84 38.58
N VAL A 317 32.66 22.53 38.55
CA VAL A 317 31.82 21.82 39.53
C VAL A 317 32.71 21.06 40.52
N PRO A 318 32.78 21.46 41.81
CA PRO A 318 33.59 20.76 42.81
C PRO A 318 33.08 19.34 43.10
N GLY A 319 33.92 18.31 42.97
CA GLY A 319 33.63 16.93 43.35
C GLY A 319 34.50 15.89 42.62
N GLU A 320 34.54 14.65 43.13
CA GLU A 320 35.13 13.52 42.38
C GLU A 320 34.09 12.98 41.38
N GLY A 321 34.29 13.23 40.09
CA GLY A 321 33.43 12.75 39.01
C GLY A 321 33.91 11.44 38.41
N ARG A 322 32.96 10.57 38.03
CA ARG A 322 33.22 9.44 37.11
C ARG A 322 32.92 9.85 35.67
N LYS A 323 33.57 9.20 34.71
CA LYS A 323 33.18 9.34 33.29
C LYS A 323 31.76 8.81 33.07
N MET A 324 31.01 9.45 32.18
CA MET A 324 29.75 8.92 31.65
C MET A 324 30.03 7.60 30.92
N ASN A 325 29.16 6.61 31.09
CA ASN A 325 29.19 5.40 30.26
C ASN A 325 28.64 5.70 28.85
N LYS A 326 28.78 4.77 27.89
CA LYS A 326 28.37 4.96 26.49
C LYS A 326 26.87 5.36 26.37
N LEU A 327 25.99 4.80 27.21
CA LEU A 327 24.56 5.10 27.22
C LEU A 327 24.29 6.52 27.72
N GLU A 328 24.89 6.92 28.84
CA GLU A 328 24.76 8.26 29.42
C GLU A 328 25.27 9.35 28.47
N ALA A 329 26.39 9.08 27.78
CA ALA A 329 26.92 9.99 26.77
C ALA A 329 26.00 10.10 25.53
N ALA A 330 25.35 9.01 25.13
CA ALA A 330 24.36 9.03 24.05
C ALA A 330 23.10 9.83 24.42
N ILE A 331 22.58 9.64 25.65
CA ILE A 331 21.44 10.41 26.18
C ILE A 331 21.79 11.90 26.22
N SER A 332 22.97 12.25 26.75
CA SER A 332 23.43 13.64 26.83
C SER A 332 23.45 14.33 25.46
N ARG A 333 23.99 13.65 24.42
CA ARG A 333 23.98 14.18 23.04
C ARG A 333 22.56 14.35 22.50
N SER A 334 21.72 13.32 22.59
CA SER A 334 20.34 13.37 22.09
C SER A 334 19.50 14.46 22.77
N MET A 335 19.62 14.61 24.10
CA MET A 335 18.91 15.66 24.84
C MET A 335 19.41 17.06 24.47
N THR A 336 20.71 17.21 24.18
CA THR A 336 21.26 18.48 23.70
C THR A 336 20.71 18.84 22.32
N GLU A 337 20.58 17.87 21.41
CA GLU A 337 20.00 18.09 20.07
C GLU A 337 18.51 18.46 20.13
N SER A 338 17.74 17.88 21.05
CA SER A 338 16.33 18.22 21.28
C SER A 338 16.10 19.70 21.62
N LEU A 339 17.10 20.40 22.19
CA LEU A 339 17.00 21.84 22.47
C LEU A 339 16.86 22.71 21.20
N SER A 340 17.18 22.16 20.03
CA SER A 340 17.02 22.84 18.73
C SER A 340 15.61 22.74 18.16
N ILE A 341 14.71 22.00 18.81
CA ILE A 341 13.33 21.79 18.36
C ILE A 341 12.46 22.90 18.95
N PRO A 342 11.83 23.76 18.12
CA PRO A 342 10.87 24.73 18.60
C PRO A 342 9.59 24.00 19.00
N SER A 343 9.49 23.61 20.26
CA SER A 343 8.38 22.79 20.76
C SER A 343 7.23 23.62 21.32
N PHE A 344 6.02 23.07 21.20
CA PHE A 344 4.82 23.55 21.88
C PHE A 344 4.04 22.37 22.43
N HIS A 345 3.15 22.64 23.40
CA HIS A 345 2.41 21.61 24.13
C HIS A 345 0.91 21.80 23.96
N VAL A 346 0.19 20.70 23.74
CA VAL A 346 -1.28 20.68 23.71
C VAL A 346 -1.76 19.48 24.53
N THR A 347 -2.67 19.73 25.47
CA THR A 347 -3.19 18.69 26.37
C THR A 347 -4.69 18.48 26.16
N SER A 348 -5.10 17.22 26.12
CA SER A 348 -6.51 16.79 26.15
C SER A 348 -6.71 15.79 27.28
N HIS A 349 -7.86 15.84 27.96
CA HIS A 349 -8.21 14.85 28.99
C HIS A 349 -9.03 13.74 28.35
N ILE A 350 -8.59 12.49 28.51
CA ILE A 350 -9.16 11.33 27.82
C ILE A 350 -9.51 10.23 28.84
N LYS A 351 -10.75 9.73 28.80
CA LYS A 351 -11.22 8.68 29.70
C LYS A 351 -10.78 7.29 29.21
N LEU A 352 -9.88 6.65 29.95
CA LEU A 352 -9.32 5.34 29.58
C LEU A 352 -10.20 4.14 29.98
N GLY A 353 -11.27 4.35 30.76
CA GLY A 353 -12.06 3.25 31.33
C GLY A 353 -12.60 2.26 30.29
N GLY A 354 -13.08 2.77 29.14
CA GLY A 354 -13.52 1.93 28.03
C GLY A 354 -12.36 1.13 27.44
N LEU A 355 -11.27 1.80 27.09
CA LEU A 355 -10.08 1.19 26.49
C LEU A 355 -9.49 0.08 27.37
N ILE A 356 -9.38 0.33 28.68
CA ILE A 356 -8.85 -0.65 29.64
C ILE A 356 -9.71 -1.91 29.68
N LYS A 357 -11.04 -1.75 29.66
CA LYS A 357 -11.99 -2.87 29.64
C LYS A 357 -11.85 -3.69 28.35
N ALA A 358 -11.79 -3.01 27.19
CA ALA A 358 -11.65 -3.65 25.89
C ALA A 358 -10.31 -4.38 25.73
N ALA A 359 -9.20 -3.73 26.10
CA ALA A 359 -7.87 -4.32 26.07
C ALA A 359 -7.77 -5.58 26.94
N LYS A 360 -8.34 -5.53 28.16
CA LYS A 360 -8.37 -6.67 29.08
C LYS A 360 -9.21 -7.84 28.53
N ALA A 361 -10.35 -7.55 27.90
CA ALA A 361 -11.20 -8.58 27.29
C ALA A 361 -10.48 -9.33 26.15
N LYS A 362 -9.60 -8.65 25.41
CA LYS A 362 -8.80 -9.22 24.32
C LYS A 362 -7.44 -9.78 24.72
N GLY A 363 -7.04 -9.66 25.99
CA GLY A 363 -5.71 -10.08 26.44
C GLY A 363 -4.56 -9.23 25.88
N VAL A 364 -4.82 -8.00 25.45
CA VAL A 364 -3.80 -7.07 24.92
C VAL A 364 -3.42 -6.01 25.93
N SER A 365 -2.16 -5.53 25.85
CA SER A 365 -1.66 -4.45 26.67
C SER A 365 -2.38 -3.13 26.36
N VAL A 366 -2.80 -2.39 27.38
CA VAL A 366 -3.38 -1.04 27.22
C VAL A 366 -2.42 -0.11 26.47
N THR A 367 -1.11 -0.25 26.67
CA THR A 367 -0.11 0.56 25.97
C THR A 367 -0.08 0.25 24.47
N VAL A 368 -0.23 -1.02 24.08
CA VAL A 368 -0.31 -1.44 22.67
C VAL A 368 -1.60 -0.92 22.03
N ALA A 369 -2.72 -0.98 22.76
CA ALA A 369 -3.97 -0.39 22.32
C ALA A 369 -3.82 1.12 22.07
N ILE A 370 -3.17 1.85 22.97
CA ILE A 370 -2.92 3.29 22.78
C ILE A 370 -2.02 3.54 21.55
N ALA A 371 -0.97 2.74 21.34
CA ALA A 371 -0.12 2.86 20.16
C ALA A 371 -0.90 2.65 18.85
N LYS A 372 -1.77 1.62 18.80
CA LYS A 372 -2.66 1.39 17.65
C LYS A 372 -3.64 2.53 17.46
N ALA A 373 -4.28 3.04 18.53
CA ALA A 373 -5.16 4.20 18.46
C ALA A 373 -4.44 5.45 17.91
N CYS A 374 -3.18 5.65 18.31
CA CYS A 374 -2.35 6.73 17.78
C CYS A 374 -2.12 6.58 16.27
N ALA A 375 -1.84 5.36 15.81
CA ALA A 375 -1.64 5.06 14.39
C ALA A 375 -2.93 5.20 13.55
N GLU A 376 -4.07 4.76 14.08
CA GLU A 376 -5.38 4.94 13.44
C GLU A 376 -5.74 6.43 13.33
N ALA A 377 -5.49 7.22 14.37
CA ALA A 377 -5.67 8.67 14.31
C ALA A 377 -4.76 9.32 13.25
N MET A 378 -3.52 8.82 13.08
CA MET A 378 -2.59 9.34 12.07
C MET A 378 -3.01 9.09 10.63
N GLN A 379 -3.87 8.09 10.36
CA GLN A 379 -4.44 7.90 9.02
C GLN A 379 -5.26 9.12 8.57
N GLN A 380 -5.91 9.80 9.51
CA GLN A 380 -6.67 11.03 9.26
C GLN A 380 -5.77 12.28 9.38
N HIS A 381 -4.67 12.18 10.11
CA HIS A 381 -3.74 13.27 10.42
C HIS A 381 -2.28 12.93 10.06
N PRO A 382 -1.95 12.70 8.77
CA PRO A 382 -0.64 12.15 8.36
C PRO A 382 0.54 13.05 8.75
N LYS A 383 0.33 14.36 8.91
CA LYS A 383 1.36 15.31 9.37
C LYS A 383 1.95 14.97 10.74
N MET A 384 1.18 14.31 11.60
CA MET A 384 1.65 13.85 12.92
C MET A 384 2.74 12.78 12.81
N ASN A 385 2.93 12.18 11.63
CA ASN A 385 3.93 11.15 11.35
C ASN A 385 5.12 11.66 10.51
N TRP A 386 5.11 12.94 10.12
CA TRP A 386 6.18 13.54 9.32
C TRP A 386 7.43 13.81 10.16
N CYS A 387 8.51 14.28 9.53
CA CYS A 387 9.61 14.89 10.28
C CYS A 387 10.23 16.07 9.55
N TYR A 388 10.84 16.94 10.33
CA TYR A 388 11.70 18.00 9.81
C TYR A 388 13.11 17.44 9.58
N LYS A 389 13.58 17.60 8.35
CA LYS A 389 14.98 17.42 7.99
C LYS A 389 15.64 18.80 7.94
N PRO A 390 16.86 18.96 8.50
CA PRO A 390 17.63 20.19 8.33
C PRO A 390 17.68 20.62 6.86
N GLN A 391 17.87 21.92 6.59
CA GLN A 391 17.72 22.53 5.25
C GLN A 391 16.25 22.74 4.79
N ASP A 392 15.35 23.07 5.72
CA ASP A 392 13.96 23.48 5.41
C ASP A 392 13.15 22.45 4.61
N GLN A 393 13.36 21.15 4.89
CA GLN A 393 12.68 20.05 4.21
C GLN A 393 11.80 19.26 5.17
N LEU A 394 10.54 19.02 4.79
CA LEU A 394 9.68 18.04 5.45
C LEU A 394 9.79 16.68 4.75
N VAL A 395 9.84 15.62 5.53
CA VAL A 395 9.82 14.24 5.05
C VAL A 395 8.50 13.61 5.46
N GLU A 396 7.72 13.23 4.46
CA GLU A 396 6.45 12.52 4.63
C GLU A 396 6.73 11.02 4.76
N ARG A 397 6.05 10.36 5.70
CA ARG A 397 6.22 8.93 5.99
C ARG A 397 4.87 8.23 5.98
N SER A 398 4.79 7.12 5.27
CA SER A 398 3.55 6.33 5.12
C SER A 398 3.40 5.23 6.18
N ASN A 399 4.50 4.75 6.75
CA ASN A 399 4.50 3.79 7.85
C ASN A 399 4.44 4.50 9.20
N VAL A 400 3.65 4.00 10.14
CA VAL A 400 3.58 4.51 11.52
C VAL A 400 4.30 3.54 12.44
N ASP A 401 5.50 3.95 12.88
CA ASP A 401 6.32 3.18 13.80
C ASP A 401 6.35 3.87 15.17
N VAL A 402 5.73 3.25 16.16
CA VAL A 402 5.53 3.84 17.48
C VAL A 402 6.62 3.36 18.45
N GLY A 403 7.51 4.28 18.83
CA GLY A 403 8.49 4.06 19.89
C GLY A 403 7.85 4.24 21.26
N MET A 404 8.00 3.28 22.17
CA MET A 404 7.42 3.37 23.51
C MET A 404 8.48 3.20 24.59
N ALA A 405 8.54 4.13 25.55
CA ALA A 405 9.57 4.14 26.58
C ALA A 405 9.44 2.97 27.58
N VAL A 406 10.51 2.19 27.77
CA VAL A 406 10.60 1.07 28.73
C VAL A 406 11.79 1.27 29.67
N ALA A 407 11.52 1.23 30.97
CA ALA A 407 12.56 1.28 32.00
C ALA A 407 13.36 -0.03 32.05
N VAL A 408 14.68 0.08 32.08
CA VAL A 408 15.63 -1.04 32.22
C VAL A 408 16.63 -0.76 33.33
N GLU A 409 17.32 -1.77 33.84
CA GLU A 409 18.36 -1.56 34.85
C GLU A 409 19.43 -0.59 34.27
N GLY A 410 19.68 0.52 34.96
CA GLY A 410 20.68 1.52 34.53
C GLY A 410 20.24 2.51 33.42
N GLY A 411 18.97 2.54 32.99
CA GLY A 411 18.53 3.56 32.02
C GLY A 411 17.13 3.36 31.42
N LEU A 412 16.87 4.04 30.31
CA LEU A 412 15.64 3.96 29.51
C LEU A 412 15.98 3.50 28.09
N VAL A 413 15.17 2.58 27.56
CA VAL A 413 15.24 2.17 26.14
C VAL A 413 13.87 2.38 25.50
N VAL A 414 13.83 2.68 24.21
CA VAL A 414 12.59 2.93 23.45
C VAL A 414 12.46 1.87 22.36
N PRO A 415 11.93 0.67 22.65
CA PRO A 415 11.59 -0.28 21.61
C PRO A 415 10.54 0.31 20.65
N VAL A 416 10.63 -0.06 19.38
CA VAL A 416 9.79 0.47 18.30
C VAL A 416 8.85 -0.62 17.79
N LEU A 417 7.54 -0.41 17.96
CA LEU A 417 6.52 -1.21 17.27
C LEU A 417 6.39 -0.72 15.84
N ARG A 418 6.63 -1.62 14.88
CA ARG A 418 6.64 -1.30 13.45
C ARG A 418 5.28 -1.52 12.80
N GLY A 419 4.92 -0.64 11.85
CA GLY A 419 3.73 -0.80 11.00
C GLY A 419 2.42 -0.85 11.79
N CYS A 420 2.27 0.01 12.80
CA CYS A 420 1.12 -0.02 13.69
C CYS A 420 -0.21 0.24 12.96
N GLU A 421 -0.19 0.93 11.82
CA GLU A 421 -1.38 1.19 11.01
C GLU A 421 -1.91 -0.05 10.29
N SER A 422 -1.03 -0.97 9.88
CA SER A 422 -1.36 -2.08 9.00
C SER A 422 -1.50 -3.41 9.72
N ARG A 423 -0.94 -3.53 10.93
CA ARG A 423 -0.96 -4.76 11.74
C ARG A 423 -2.16 -4.83 12.69
N SER A 424 -2.55 -6.06 13.03
CA SER A 424 -3.60 -6.33 14.02
C SER A 424 -3.14 -6.04 15.46
N LEU A 425 -4.09 -5.87 16.38
CA LEU A 425 -3.77 -5.63 17.79
C LEU A 425 -3.07 -6.82 18.44
N GLU A 426 -3.45 -8.03 18.02
CA GLU A 426 -2.93 -9.30 18.51
C GLU A 426 -1.46 -9.46 18.08
N GLU A 427 -1.15 -9.25 16.79
CA GLU A 427 0.22 -9.27 16.27
C GLU A 427 1.12 -8.21 16.93
N LEU A 428 0.60 -6.99 17.11
CA LEU A 428 1.34 -5.92 17.78
C LEU A 428 1.59 -6.24 19.25
N ASN A 429 0.66 -6.94 19.92
CA ASN A 429 0.78 -7.30 21.31
C ASN A 429 1.80 -8.42 21.55
N GLU A 430 1.83 -9.43 20.67
CA GLU A 430 2.85 -10.49 20.71
C GLU A 430 4.26 -9.91 20.51
N ASP A 431 4.44 -9.08 19.48
CA ASP A 431 5.69 -8.39 19.19
C ASP A 431 6.12 -7.47 20.35
N TRP A 432 5.17 -6.73 20.93
CA TRP A 432 5.45 -5.89 22.10
C TRP A 432 5.94 -6.70 23.31
N GLN A 433 5.35 -7.87 23.57
CA GLN A 433 5.78 -8.71 24.70
C GLN A 433 7.22 -9.19 24.52
N ASP A 434 7.56 -9.67 23.33
CA ASP A 434 8.93 -10.10 22.98
C ASP A 434 9.92 -8.92 23.07
N LEU A 435 9.60 -7.77 22.46
CA LEU A 435 10.42 -6.57 22.52
C LEU A 435 10.69 -6.11 23.96
N VAL A 436 9.67 -6.09 24.82
CA VAL A 436 9.83 -5.71 26.23
C VAL A 436 10.68 -6.72 27.00
N GLU A 437 10.51 -8.02 26.76
CA GLU A 437 11.32 -9.05 27.40
C GLU A 437 12.80 -8.91 27.02
N ARG A 438 13.08 -8.71 25.73
CA ARG A 438 14.44 -8.50 25.22
C ARG A 438 15.03 -7.16 25.63
N ALA A 439 14.23 -6.09 25.72
CA ALA A 439 14.64 -4.80 26.24
C ALA A 439 15.17 -4.91 27.67
N ARG A 440 14.43 -5.59 28.56
CA ARG A 440 14.83 -5.80 29.96
C ARG A 440 16.13 -6.59 30.09
N LYS A 441 16.38 -7.53 29.18
CA LYS A 441 17.62 -8.33 29.12
C LYS A 441 18.76 -7.63 28.37
N ARG A 442 18.57 -6.40 27.87
CA ARG A 442 19.51 -5.63 27.02
C ARG A 442 19.92 -6.38 25.74
N ARG A 443 18.96 -7.04 25.09
CA ARG A 443 19.16 -7.88 23.88
C ARG A 443 18.44 -7.35 22.63
N LEU A 444 18.10 -6.07 22.60
CA LEU A 444 17.51 -5.45 21.40
C LEU A 444 18.59 -5.16 20.35
N LYS A 445 18.26 -5.41 19.10
CA LYS A 445 19.05 -5.01 17.93
C LYS A 445 18.91 -3.51 17.68
N PRO A 446 19.91 -2.83 17.10
CA PRO A 446 19.87 -1.40 16.79
C PRO A 446 18.60 -0.93 16.06
N GLU A 447 18.11 -1.71 15.12
CA GLU A 447 16.90 -1.43 14.33
C GLU A 447 15.60 -1.47 15.16
N GLU A 448 15.61 -2.13 16.32
CA GLU A 448 14.41 -2.33 17.16
C GLU A 448 14.22 -1.21 18.18
N TYR A 449 15.20 -0.32 18.36
CA TYR A 449 15.10 0.86 19.24
C TYR A 449 15.46 2.19 18.55
N SER A 450 15.64 2.17 17.22
CA SER A 450 15.95 3.36 16.42
C SER A 450 14.88 3.61 15.36
N GLY A 451 14.76 4.85 14.88
CA GLY A 451 13.89 5.15 13.73
C GLY A 451 12.39 5.04 13.98
N SER A 452 11.91 5.25 15.20
CA SER A 452 10.47 5.49 15.46
C SER A 452 10.01 6.75 14.73
N THR A 453 8.80 6.76 14.18
CA THR A 453 8.21 7.95 13.54
C THR A 453 7.36 8.77 14.50
N PHE A 454 6.85 8.13 15.55
CA PHE A 454 6.14 8.75 16.66
C PHE A 454 6.55 8.10 17.99
N GLN A 455 6.45 8.83 19.09
CA GLN A 455 6.84 8.31 20.41
C GLN A 455 5.72 8.45 21.44
N VAL A 456 5.62 7.46 22.32
CA VAL A 456 4.70 7.44 23.46
C VAL A 456 5.49 7.21 24.74
N SER A 457 5.31 8.11 25.70
CA SER A 457 5.80 7.98 27.06
C SER A 457 4.60 7.89 28.00
N ASN A 458 4.56 6.89 28.86
CA ASN A 458 3.45 6.67 29.78
C ASN A 458 3.98 6.66 31.22
N MET A 459 3.62 7.69 31.99
CA MET A 459 3.93 7.78 33.42
C MET A 459 2.69 7.64 34.31
N GLY A 460 1.51 7.39 33.74
CA GLY A 460 0.27 7.29 34.51
C GLY A 460 0.30 6.17 35.55
N MET A 461 1.00 5.07 35.27
CA MET A 461 1.19 3.97 36.23
C MET A 461 1.99 4.35 37.49
N PHE A 462 2.75 5.45 37.46
CA PHE A 462 3.55 5.95 38.59
C PHE A 462 2.82 7.04 39.39
N GLY A 463 1.55 7.33 39.10
CA GLY A 463 0.78 8.35 39.80
C GLY A 463 1.20 9.79 39.48
N VAL A 464 1.89 10.01 38.36
CA VAL A 464 2.33 11.34 37.90
C VAL A 464 1.13 12.11 37.37
N SER A 465 0.76 13.22 38.01
CA SER A 465 -0.42 14.02 37.65
C SER A 465 -0.25 14.83 36.36
N HIS A 466 0.99 15.19 36.01
CA HIS A 466 1.31 15.91 34.79
C HIS A 466 2.79 15.71 34.43
N PHE A 467 3.08 15.47 33.16
CA PHE A 467 4.44 15.54 32.63
C PHE A 467 4.45 15.91 31.16
N ASP A 468 5.56 16.55 30.76
CA ASP A 468 5.85 16.88 29.37
C ASP A 468 6.97 15.95 28.89
N ALA A 469 6.75 15.32 27.74
CA ALA A 469 7.78 14.52 27.09
C ALA A 469 8.64 15.39 26.16
N ILE A 470 9.94 15.12 26.11
CA ILE A 470 10.87 15.88 25.26
C ILE A 470 10.86 15.24 23.87
N ALA A 471 10.47 16.01 22.84
CA ALA A 471 10.55 15.55 21.46
C ALA A 471 12.02 15.32 21.07
N THR A 472 12.29 14.22 20.36
CA THR A 472 13.63 13.91 19.86
C THR A 472 13.76 14.29 18.38
N PRO A 473 14.96 14.54 17.85
CA PRO A 473 15.13 14.82 16.44
C PRO A 473 14.61 13.68 15.56
N GLY A 474 13.90 14.02 14.48
CA GLY A 474 13.40 13.04 13.51
C GLY A 474 11.96 12.56 13.71
N ILE A 475 11.21 13.13 14.66
CA ILE A 475 9.76 12.93 14.84
C ILE A 475 9.00 14.27 14.83
N ALA A 476 7.74 14.27 14.41
CA ALA A 476 6.89 15.47 14.49
C ALA A 476 6.40 15.76 15.91
N ALA A 477 6.17 14.71 16.70
CA ALA A 477 5.55 14.83 18.02
C ALA A 477 5.85 13.61 18.91
N ILE A 478 5.77 13.82 20.22
CA ILE A 478 5.78 12.78 21.26
C ILE A 478 4.56 12.96 22.17
N LEU A 479 3.93 11.85 22.55
CA LEU A 479 2.78 11.80 23.43
C LEU A 479 3.18 11.41 24.86
N ALA A 480 2.76 12.23 25.82
CA ALA A 480 2.87 12.00 27.26
C ALA A 480 1.50 11.62 27.86
N ILE A 481 1.44 10.49 28.57
CA ILE A 481 0.22 9.94 29.20
C ILE A 481 0.33 9.92 30.72
N SER A 482 -0.35 10.87 31.38
CA SER A 482 -0.32 11.07 32.83
C SER A 482 -1.36 10.21 33.58
N ALA A 483 -1.33 10.25 34.91
CA ALA A 483 -2.23 9.49 35.77
C ALA A 483 -3.68 9.94 35.62
N ASP A 484 -4.60 9.00 35.80
CA ASP A 484 -6.03 9.24 35.62
C ASP A 484 -6.58 10.20 36.68
N THR A 485 -7.48 11.09 36.24
CA THR A 485 -8.16 12.08 37.10
C THR A 485 -9.67 11.98 36.91
N GLU A 486 -10.47 12.70 37.72
CA GLU A 486 -11.93 12.75 37.52
C GLU A 486 -12.34 13.26 36.12
N GLN A 487 -11.48 14.05 35.47
CA GLN A 487 -11.72 14.59 34.12
C GLN A 487 -11.20 13.65 33.02
N GLY A 488 -10.56 12.53 33.38
CA GLY A 488 -9.80 11.65 32.49
C GLY A 488 -8.29 11.83 32.64
N SER A 489 -7.53 10.97 31.98
CA SER A 489 -6.06 11.00 31.98
C SER A 489 -5.57 12.14 31.06
N PRO A 490 -4.65 13.01 31.50
CA PRO A 490 -4.05 14.03 30.64
C PRO A 490 -3.14 13.38 29.58
N PHE A 491 -3.48 13.61 28.32
CA PHE A 491 -2.68 13.28 27.13
C PHE A 491 -2.07 14.57 26.60
N THR A 492 -0.77 14.74 26.78
CA THR A 492 -0.03 15.94 26.36
C THR A 492 0.86 15.61 25.17
N ILE A 493 0.66 16.30 24.04
CA ILE A 493 1.54 16.23 22.89
C ILE A 493 2.57 17.35 22.98
N THR A 494 3.84 16.99 22.85
CA THR A 494 4.92 17.93 22.54
C THR A 494 5.19 17.87 21.04
N GLY A 495 4.83 18.92 20.31
CA GLY A 495 4.96 18.99 18.84
C GLY A 495 6.13 19.86 18.39
N ASP A 496 6.80 19.48 17.30
CA ASP A 496 7.77 20.31 16.59
C ASP A 496 7.01 21.33 15.72
N HIS A 497 7.10 22.62 16.08
CA HIS A 497 6.41 23.70 15.38
C HIS A 497 6.88 23.91 13.93
N ARG A 498 7.98 23.26 13.50
CA ARG A 498 8.41 23.22 12.10
C ARG A 498 7.60 22.24 11.25
N VAL A 499 6.94 21.26 11.87
CA VAL A 499 6.18 20.20 11.18
C VAL A 499 4.68 20.38 11.36
N VAL A 500 4.23 20.59 12.60
CA VAL A 500 2.82 20.67 12.98
C VAL A 500 2.53 21.98 13.71
N ASN A 501 1.30 22.48 13.63
CA ASN A 501 0.85 23.63 14.42
C ASN A 501 -0.19 23.24 15.48
N GLY A 502 -0.60 24.21 16.31
CA GLY A 502 -1.57 23.97 17.39
C GLY A 502 -2.93 23.43 16.92
N ALA A 503 -3.40 23.81 15.72
CA ALA A 503 -4.65 23.30 15.17
C ALA A 503 -4.52 21.86 14.67
N ASP A 504 -3.41 21.51 14.01
CA ASP A 504 -3.13 20.14 13.57
C ASP A 504 -3.13 19.19 14.78
N VAL A 505 -2.45 19.57 15.87
CA VAL A 505 -2.38 18.75 17.11
C VAL A 505 -3.72 18.70 17.83
N ALA A 506 -4.49 19.78 17.86
CA ALA A 506 -5.81 19.80 18.50
C ALA A 506 -6.82 18.89 17.78
N LEU A 507 -6.83 18.89 16.44
CA LEU A 507 -7.67 17.99 15.65
C LEU A 507 -7.26 16.53 15.84
N TYR A 508 -5.94 16.25 15.86
CA TYR A 508 -5.43 14.93 16.16
C TYR A 508 -5.86 14.43 17.55
N LEU A 509 -5.69 15.25 18.59
CA LEU A 509 -6.08 14.90 19.96
C LEU A 509 -7.60 14.74 20.12
N LYS A 510 -8.41 15.47 19.35
CA LYS A 510 -9.86 15.29 19.29
C LYS A 510 -10.20 13.89 18.79
N ASP A 511 -9.63 13.47 17.66
CA ASP A 511 -10.00 12.19 17.06
C ASP A 511 -9.35 11.01 17.78
N LEU A 512 -8.14 11.19 18.34
CA LEU A 512 -7.53 10.22 19.26
C LEU A 512 -8.37 10.02 20.52
N LYS A 513 -8.95 11.09 21.08
CA LYS A 513 -9.88 11.01 22.21
C LYS A 513 -11.12 10.20 21.84
N GLU A 514 -11.71 10.43 20.67
CA GLU A 514 -12.86 9.65 20.19
C GLU A 514 -12.52 8.16 20.06
N LEU A 515 -11.37 7.81 19.47
CA LEU A 515 -10.91 6.43 19.36
C LEU A 515 -10.69 5.76 20.72
N ILE A 516 -10.04 6.45 21.66
CA ILE A 516 -9.74 5.89 22.98
C ILE A 516 -11.00 5.75 23.85
N GLU A 517 -11.92 6.71 23.79
CA GLU A 517 -13.16 6.68 24.58
C GLU A 517 -14.21 5.71 24.00
N ALA A 518 -14.12 5.37 22.70
CA ALA A 518 -14.97 4.41 22.01
C ALA A 518 -14.16 3.25 21.36
N PRO A 519 -13.47 2.42 22.17
CA PRO A 519 -12.55 1.40 21.65
C PRO A 519 -13.25 0.30 20.85
N ASP A 520 -14.52 0.00 21.12
CA ASP A 520 -15.26 -1.08 20.44
C ASP A 520 -15.41 -0.85 18.92
N ALA A 521 -15.24 0.39 18.45
CA ALA A 521 -15.32 0.74 17.02
C ALA A 521 -14.09 0.27 16.20
N TRP A 522 -12.96 0.04 16.87
CA TRP A 522 -11.69 -0.30 16.19
C TRP A 522 -10.89 -1.43 16.88
N MET A 523 -11.12 -1.69 18.17
CA MET A 523 -10.43 -2.74 18.92
C MET A 523 -11.11 -4.10 18.88
N GLY A 524 -12.42 -4.20 18.63
CA GLY A 524 -13.12 -5.50 18.61
C GLY A 524 -12.68 -6.41 17.45
N PRO A 525 -13.14 -7.67 17.34
CA PRO A 525 -13.41 -8.16 15.99
C PRO A 525 -14.32 -7.13 15.30
N SER A 526 -14.09 -6.96 14.01
CA SER A 526 -14.61 -5.89 13.15
C SER A 526 -16.13 -5.91 12.93
N GLY A 527 -16.84 -6.91 13.44
CA GLY A 527 -18.28 -6.91 13.77
C GLY A 527 -18.47 -7.62 15.11
N PRO A 528 -19.65 -7.54 15.74
CA PRO A 528 -19.91 -8.47 16.82
C PRO A 528 -19.93 -9.88 16.22
N ALA A 529 -19.14 -10.77 16.81
CA ALA A 529 -19.50 -12.17 16.79
C ALA A 529 -20.94 -12.29 17.29
N ILE A 530 -21.72 -13.16 16.64
CA ILE A 530 -23.12 -13.41 17.02
C ILE A 530 -23.16 -13.62 18.55
N PRO A 531 -23.89 -12.76 19.30
CA PRO A 531 -23.92 -12.83 20.76
C PRO A 531 -24.31 -14.23 21.24
N GLU A 532 -23.71 -14.71 22.33
CA GLU A 532 -24.13 -15.98 22.93
C GLU A 532 -25.59 -15.90 23.40
N GLY A 533 -26.40 -16.87 23.00
CA GLY A 533 -27.81 -16.96 23.39
C GLY A 533 -28.52 -18.12 22.73
N ASP A 534 -29.68 -18.49 23.27
CA ASP A 534 -30.58 -19.48 22.67
C ASP A 534 -31.53 -18.75 21.69
N TRP A 535 -31.00 -18.46 20.49
CA TRP A 535 -31.71 -17.70 19.46
C TRP A 535 -32.51 -18.61 18.53
N ASP A 536 -33.69 -18.17 18.09
CA ASP A 536 -34.40 -18.86 17.01
C ASP A 536 -33.55 -18.88 15.72
N TYR A 537 -32.77 -17.83 15.47
CA TYR A 537 -31.81 -17.73 14.37
C TYR A 537 -30.54 -17.02 14.83
N ASP A 538 -29.39 -17.44 14.31
CA ASP A 538 -28.13 -16.73 14.54
C ASP A 538 -28.20 -15.33 13.90
N VAL A 539 -28.74 -15.27 12.68
CA VAL A 539 -28.91 -14.02 11.93
C VAL A 539 -30.28 -13.95 11.27
N VAL A 540 -30.96 -12.82 11.41
CA VAL A 540 -32.16 -12.46 10.64
C VAL A 540 -31.81 -11.39 9.60
N VAL A 541 -32.08 -11.67 8.34
CA VAL A 541 -31.96 -10.70 7.24
C VAL A 541 -33.36 -10.26 6.81
N ILE A 542 -33.63 -8.95 6.82
CA ILE A 542 -34.92 -8.36 6.44
C ILE A 542 -34.78 -7.73 5.06
N GLY A 543 -35.29 -8.42 4.04
CA GLY A 543 -35.24 -8.03 2.64
C GLY A 543 -34.41 -9.00 1.80
N GLY A 544 -35.06 -9.65 0.83
CA GLY A 544 -34.45 -10.62 -0.09
C GLY A 544 -33.96 -10.02 -1.40
N GLY A 545 -33.42 -8.80 -1.38
CA GLY A 545 -32.75 -8.18 -2.54
C GLY A 545 -31.28 -8.60 -2.67
N PRO A 546 -30.54 -8.10 -3.67
CA PRO A 546 -29.16 -8.49 -3.93
C PRO A 546 -28.24 -8.43 -2.71
N GLY A 547 -28.32 -7.37 -1.89
CA GLY A 547 -27.54 -7.27 -0.66
C GLY A 547 -27.92 -8.30 0.39
N GLY A 548 -29.23 -8.47 0.64
CA GLY A 548 -29.72 -9.42 1.64
C GLY A 548 -29.47 -10.87 1.26
N GLU A 549 -29.62 -11.22 -0.02
CA GLU A 549 -29.31 -12.56 -0.53
C GLU A 549 -27.82 -12.89 -0.40
N ASP A 550 -26.92 -12.00 -0.85
CA ASP A 550 -25.48 -12.24 -0.74
C ASP A 550 -25.06 -12.37 0.73
N CYS A 551 -25.53 -11.48 1.61
CA CYS A 551 -25.27 -11.55 3.04
C CYS A 551 -25.77 -12.88 3.66
N ALA A 552 -27.02 -13.25 3.40
CA ALA A 552 -27.62 -14.46 3.94
C ALA A 552 -26.90 -15.74 3.46
N ARG A 553 -26.52 -15.79 2.18
CA ARG A 553 -25.79 -16.92 1.59
C ARG A 553 -24.39 -17.06 2.15
N ASP A 554 -23.66 -15.96 2.32
CA ASP A 554 -22.33 -15.99 2.91
C ASP A 554 -22.39 -16.49 4.35
N LEU A 555 -23.30 -15.96 5.18
CA LEU A 555 -23.48 -16.40 6.57
C LEU A 555 -23.90 -17.87 6.67
N ALA A 556 -24.84 -18.32 5.84
CA ALA A 556 -25.25 -19.72 5.81
C ALA A 556 -24.13 -20.66 5.33
N GLY A 557 -23.31 -20.20 4.37
CA GLY A 557 -22.12 -20.91 3.90
C GLY A 557 -21.06 -21.12 4.99
N HIS A 558 -21.01 -20.23 5.99
CA HIS A 558 -20.16 -20.33 7.18
C HIS A 558 -20.84 -21.10 8.34
N GLY A 559 -22.00 -21.71 8.09
CA GLY A 559 -22.64 -22.62 9.04
C GLY A 559 -23.65 -21.97 10.00
N HIS A 560 -23.96 -20.69 9.82
CA HIS A 560 -24.94 -19.99 10.66
C HIS A 560 -26.39 -20.30 10.28
N LYS A 561 -27.26 -20.32 11.29
CA LYS A 561 -28.71 -20.49 11.12
C LYS A 561 -29.33 -19.16 10.72
N VAL A 562 -29.62 -18.98 9.44
CA VAL A 562 -30.12 -17.72 8.88
C VAL A 562 -31.61 -17.78 8.53
N ALA A 563 -32.37 -16.76 8.92
CA ALA A 563 -33.69 -16.47 8.35
C ALA A 563 -33.63 -15.30 7.39
N LEU A 564 -34.22 -15.45 6.21
CA LEU A 564 -34.39 -14.38 5.22
C LEU A 564 -35.89 -14.04 5.14
N ILE A 565 -36.26 -12.88 5.69
CA ILE A 565 -37.64 -12.38 5.68
C ILE A 565 -37.81 -11.49 4.45
N ASN A 566 -38.74 -11.83 3.57
CA ASN A 566 -38.96 -11.09 2.32
C ASN A 566 -40.46 -10.93 2.05
N ASP A 567 -40.87 -9.78 1.53
CA ASP A 567 -42.30 -9.50 1.27
C ASP A 567 -42.84 -10.18 -0.01
N SER A 568 -41.98 -10.84 -0.78
CA SER A 568 -42.30 -11.53 -2.03
C SER A 568 -42.19 -13.06 -1.88
N PRO A 569 -42.90 -13.87 -2.69
CA PRO A 569 -42.76 -15.33 -2.67
C PRO A 569 -41.38 -15.80 -3.18
N PHE A 570 -40.66 -14.96 -3.92
CA PHE A 570 -39.31 -15.24 -4.41
C PHE A 570 -38.32 -14.12 -4.04
N PRO A 571 -37.03 -14.46 -3.82
CA PRO A 571 -35.96 -13.48 -3.62
C PRO A 571 -35.62 -12.74 -4.93
N GLY A 572 -34.66 -11.83 -4.87
CA GLY A 572 -34.20 -10.97 -5.98
C GLY A 572 -34.54 -9.49 -5.81
N GLY A 573 -35.42 -9.15 -4.86
CA GLY A 573 -35.83 -7.79 -4.52
C GLY A 573 -36.26 -6.95 -5.73
N GLU A 574 -36.07 -5.63 -5.63
CA GLU A 574 -36.41 -4.72 -6.73
C GLU A 574 -35.61 -5.01 -8.00
N CYS A 575 -34.31 -5.31 -7.88
CA CYS A 575 -33.44 -5.49 -9.04
C CYS A 575 -33.91 -6.62 -9.97
N LEU A 576 -34.33 -7.76 -9.42
CA LEU A 576 -34.85 -8.87 -10.22
C LEU A 576 -36.26 -8.58 -10.74
N TRP A 577 -37.17 -8.07 -9.91
CA TRP A 577 -38.60 -8.07 -10.25
C TRP A 577 -39.07 -6.78 -10.93
N ARG A 578 -38.47 -5.63 -10.58
CA ARG A 578 -38.99 -4.29 -10.89
C ARG A 578 -37.90 -3.28 -11.31
N GLY A 579 -36.67 -3.72 -11.55
CA GLY A 579 -35.53 -2.86 -11.81
C GLY A 579 -34.61 -3.37 -12.91
N CYS A 580 -33.42 -3.84 -12.52
CA CYS A 580 -32.32 -4.16 -13.43
C CYS A 580 -32.66 -5.22 -14.48
N ILE A 581 -33.17 -6.38 -14.06
CA ILE A 581 -33.38 -7.51 -14.97
C ILE A 581 -34.51 -7.24 -15.98
N PRO A 582 -35.71 -6.74 -15.58
CA PRO A 582 -36.76 -6.46 -16.55
C PRO A 582 -36.38 -5.34 -17.53
N SER A 583 -35.72 -4.27 -17.06
CA SER A 583 -35.25 -3.20 -17.95
C SER A 583 -34.25 -3.73 -18.98
N LYS A 584 -33.27 -4.55 -18.58
CA LYS A 584 -32.24 -5.11 -19.47
C LYS A 584 -32.82 -6.13 -20.45
N ALA A 585 -33.87 -6.85 -20.07
CA ALA A 585 -34.60 -7.73 -20.99
C ALA A 585 -35.29 -6.93 -22.12
N TRP A 586 -35.89 -5.77 -21.80
CA TRP A 586 -36.43 -4.86 -22.83
C TRP A 586 -35.33 -4.20 -23.64
N ARG A 587 -34.27 -3.72 -22.99
CA ARG A 587 -33.09 -3.09 -23.63
C ARG A 587 -32.49 -3.99 -24.69
N ALA A 588 -32.32 -5.29 -24.40
CA ALA A 588 -31.78 -6.27 -25.35
C ALA A 588 -32.60 -6.41 -26.65
N ALA A 589 -33.93 -6.23 -26.59
CA ALA A 589 -34.79 -6.23 -27.78
C ALA A 589 -34.74 -4.89 -28.52
N ALA A 590 -34.76 -3.79 -27.76
CA ALA A 590 -34.62 -2.43 -28.28
C ALA A 590 -33.28 -2.24 -29.02
N ASP A 591 -32.20 -2.83 -28.50
CA ASP A 591 -30.88 -2.84 -29.11
C ASP A 591 -30.86 -3.51 -30.48
N ARG A 592 -31.50 -4.68 -30.60
CA ARG A 592 -31.61 -5.38 -31.88
C ARG A 592 -32.44 -4.61 -32.90
N ILE A 593 -33.43 -3.83 -32.46
CA ILE A 593 -34.20 -2.96 -33.36
C ILE A 593 -33.31 -1.81 -33.86
N ARG A 594 -32.56 -1.18 -32.95
CA ARG A 594 -31.63 -0.09 -33.27
C ARG A 594 -30.51 -0.54 -34.21
N ASP A 595 -29.84 -1.65 -33.92
CA ASP A 595 -28.76 -2.20 -34.76
C ASP A 595 -29.26 -2.48 -36.17
N ARG A 596 -30.42 -3.14 -36.28
CA ARG A 596 -31.04 -3.46 -37.58
C ARG A 596 -31.44 -2.24 -38.38
N GLY A 597 -31.70 -1.10 -37.72
CA GLY A 597 -31.93 0.18 -38.40
C GLY A 597 -30.76 0.62 -39.28
N HIS A 598 -29.54 0.20 -38.95
CA HIS A 598 -28.29 0.58 -39.61
C HIS A 598 -27.63 -0.55 -40.42
N ASP A 599 -28.21 -1.76 -40.44
CA ASP A 599 -27.71 -2.92 -41.18
C ASP A 599 -27.38 -2.61 -42.66
N ALA A 600 -28.20 -1.77 -43.30
CA ALA A 600 -28.03 -1.39 -44.71
C ALA A 600 -26.71 -0.65 -44.97
N ASP A 601 -26.19 0.09 -43.99
CA ASP A 601 -24.93 0.82 -44.10
C ASP A 601 -23.73 -0.14 -44.08
N LEU A 602 -23.91 -1.34 -43.54
CA LEU A 602 -22.94 -2.45 -43.57
C LEU A 602 -23.19 -3.42 -44.76
N GLY A 603 -24.12 -3.07 -45.65
CA GLY A 603 -24.48 -3.89 -46.81
C GLY A 603 -25.43 -5.07 -46.50
N ILE A 604 -25.96 -5.17 -45.28
CA ILE A 604 -26.94 -6.19 -44.89
C ILE A 604 -28.34 -5.67 -45.24
N GLN A 605 -29.04 -6.37 -46.12
CA GLN A 605 -30.34 -5.95 -46.66
C GLN A 605 -31.50 -6.79 -46.11
N GLY A 606 -32.69 -6.21 -46.06
CA GLY A 606 -33.94 -6.91 -45.69
C GLY A 606 -34.18 -7.08 -44.18
N THR A 607 -33.35 -6.47 -43.33
CA THR A 607 -33.41 -6.59 -41.86
C THR A 607 -33.89 -5.33 -41.15
N ASN A 608 -33.86 -4.18 -41.83
CA ASN A 608 -34.20 -2.84 -41.29
C ASN A 608 -35.70 -2.58 -41.06
N GLN A 609 -36.57 -3.56 -41.31
CA GLN A 609 -38.02 -3.48 -41.06
C GLN A 609 -38.43 -4.34 -39.85
N ALA A 610 -37.59 -4.38 -38.81
CA ALA A 610 -37.88 -5.14 -37.60
C ALA A 610 -39.22 -4.70 -36.99
N LYS A 611 -40.07 -5.67 -36.65
CA LYS A 611 -41.35 -5.45 -35.97
C LYS A 611 -41.29 -6.06 -34.57
N LEU A 612 -41.59 -5.24 -33.56
CA LEU A 612 -41.73 -5.72 -32.19
C LEU A 612 -43.03 -6.50 -32.01
N GLU A 613 -42.93 -7.73 -31.53
CA GLU A 613 -44.08 -8.49 -31.02
C GLU A 613 -44.05 -8.44 -29.49
N TRP A 614 -44.88 -7.56 -28.93
CA TRP A 614 -44.85 -7.21 -27.50
C TRP A 614 -45.10 -8.42 -26.60
N LYS A 615 -46.05 -9.30 -26.94
CA LYS A 615 -46.42 -10.43 -26.09
C LYS A 615 -45.30 -11.44 -25.96
N THR A 616 -44.54 -11.68 -27.02
CA THR A 616 -43.38 -12.56 -27.04
C THR A 616 -42.24 -11.96 -26.22
N LEU A 617 -41.99 -10.65 -26.33
CA LEU A 617 -41.01 -9.97 -25.48
C LEU A 617 -41.39 -10.07 -24.00
N GLU A 618 -42.65 -9.80 -23.65
CA GLU A 618 -43.14 -9.89 -22.29
C GLU A 618 -43.11 -11.31 -21.73
N ALA A 619 -43.47 -12.31 -22.54
CA ALA A 619 -43.34 -13.72 -22.17
C ALA A 619 -41.88 -14.09 -21.91
N HIS A 620 -40.95 -13.63 -22.76
CA HIS A 620 -39.52 -13.83 -22.56
C HIS A 620 -39.03 -13.18 -21.26
N ARG A 621 -39.39 -11.90 -21.03
CA ARG A 621 -39.04 -11.16 -19.80
C ARG A 621 -39.53 -11.91 -18.57
N ARG A 622 -40.83 -12.22 -18.49
CA ARG A 622 -41.43 -12.93 -17.35
C ARG A 622 -40.76 -14.28 -17.10
N ASN A 623 -40.50 -15.05 -18.16
CA ASN A 623 -39.80 -16.32 -18.06
C ASN A 623 -38.39 -16.17 -17.45
N VAL A 624 -37.63 -15.15 -17.85
CA VAL A 624 -36.31 -14.85 -17.26
C VAL A 624 -36.44 -14.52 -15.77
N LEU A 625 -37.40 -13.67 -15.39
CA LEU A 625 -37.60 -13.27 -13.99
C LEU A 625 -37.98 -14.47 -13.11
N GLU A 626 -39.00 -15.21 -13.52
CA GLU A 626 -39.54 -16.35 -12.78
C GLU A 626 -38.53 -17.49 -12.67
N THR A 627 -37.81 -17.80 -13.76
CA THR A 627 -36.74 -18.80 -13.73
C THR A 627 -35.65 -18.42 -12.73
N ARG A 628 -35.17 -17.17 -12.78
CA ARG A 628 -34.12 -16.71 -11.86
C ARG A 628 -34.61 -16.66 -10.41
N GLY A 629 -35.84 -16.20 -10.16
CA GLY A 629 -36.43 -16.15 -8.83
C GLY A 629 -36.61 -17.53 -8.21
N GLN A 630 -37.11 -18.50 -8.99
CA GLN A 630 -37.23 -19.89 -8.55
C GLN A 630 -35.86 -20.53 -8.30
N MET A 631 -34.88 -20.26 -9.18
CA MET A 631 -33.51 -20.74 -8.98
C MET A 631 -32.87 -20.16 -7.72
N ALA A 632 -33.03 -18.86 -7.47
CA ALA A 632 -32.53 -18.19 -6.28
C ALA A 632 -33.17 -18.77 -5.00
N LEU A 633 -34.51 -18.91 -4.97
CA LEU A 633 -35.20 -19.55 -3.84
C LEU A 633 -34.73 -20.99 -3.61
N LYS A 634 -34.51 -21.75 -4.70
CA LYS A 634 -34.00 -23.12 -4.62
C LYS A 634 -32.58 -23.14 -4.05
N THR A 635 -31.72 -22.22 -4.45
CA THR A 635 -30.36 -22.07 -3.93
C THR A 635 -30.40 -21.73 -2.44
N ASP A 636 -31.21 -20.75 -2.03
CA ASP A 636 -31.32 -20.32 -0.63
C ASP A 636 -31.75 -21.47 0.28
N LYS A 637 -32.80 -22.21 -0.14
CA LYS A 637 -33.22 -23.43 0.57
C LYS A 637 -32.15 -24.52 0.56
N GLY A 638 -31.40 -24.65 -0.53
CA GLY A 638 -30.31 -25.61 -0.69
C GLY A 638 -29.15 -25.37 0.28
N VAL A 639 -28.83 -24.10 0.57
CA VAL A 639 -27.85 -23.69 1.59
C VAL A 639 -28.48 -23.55 2.99
N LYS A 640 -29.70 -24.06 3.18
CA LYS A 640 -30.44 -24.09 4.46
C LYS A 640 -30.82 -22.73 5.05
N ILE A 641 -30.92 -21.69 4.22
CA ILE A 641 -31.56 -20.43 4.63
C ILE A 641 -33.06 -20.68 4.81
N ASN A 642 -33.60 -20.26 5.96
CA ASN A 642 -35.05 -20.29 6.17
C ASN A 642 -35.68 -19.05 5.51
N TYR A 643 -36.17 -19.24 4.29
CA TYR A 643 -36.90 -18.20 3.57
C TYR A 643 -38.32 -18.05 4.11
N ILE A 644 -38.66 -16.88 4.64
CA ILE A 644 -39.96 -16.56 5.22
C ILE A 644 -40.59 -15.42 4.43
N GLN A 645 -41.70 -15.70 3.74
CA GLN A 645 -42.48 -14.62 3.15
C GLN A 645 -43.24 -13.87 4.25
N GLY A 646 -43.04 -12.55 4.34
CA GLY A 646 -43.74 -11.69 5.29
C GLY A 646 -43.05 -10.34 5.52
N TYR A 647 -43.68 -9.52 6.35
CA TYR A 647 -43.16 -8.20 6.74
C TYR A 647 -42.53 -8.25 8.12
N GLY A 648 -41.22 -7.99 8.20
CA GLY A 648 -40.48 -7.91 9.45
C GLY A 648 -40.62 -6.53 10.13
N ARG A 649 -40.82 -6.52 11.45
CA ARG A 649 -40.84 -5.31 12.28
C ARG A 649 -40.12 -5.58 13.60
N PHE A 650 -39.22 -4.69 14.02
CA PHE A 650 -38.56 -4.83 15.31
C PHE A 650 -39.58 -4.70 16.46
N VAL A 651 -39.44 -5.59 17.44
CA VAL A 651 -40.15 -5.54 18.73
C VAL A 651 -39.23 -4.92 19.78
N ASP A 652 -37.96 -5.31 19.74
CA ASP A 652 -36.82 -4.77 20.48
C ASP A 652 -35.54 -5.05 19.66
N ASP A 653 -34.36 -4.93 20.27
CA ASP A 653 -33.06 -5.11 19.62
C ASP A 653 -32.66 -6.57 19.35
N HIS A 654 -33.43 -7.57 19.81
CA HIS A 654 -33.18 -9.00 19.57
C HIS A 654 -34.40 -9.79 19.09
N HIS A 655 -35.54 -9.12 18.82
CA HIS A 655 -36.76 -9.77 18.35
C HIS A 655 -37.37 -9.06 17.13
N VAL A 656 -37.69 -9.83 16.10
CA VAL A 656 -38.49 -9.38 14.95
C VAL A 656 -39.85 -10.08 14.95
N MET A 657 -40.90 -9.30 14.83
CA MET A 657 -42.24 -9.78 14.50
C MET A 657 -42.38 -9.84 12.98
N ILE A 658 -42.84 -10.99 12.48
CA ILE A 658 -43.08 -11.27 11.06
C ILE A 658 -44.59 -11.34 10.84
N ASP A 659 -45.13 -10.43 10.04
CA ASP A 659 -46.54 -10.44 9.60
C ASP A 659 -46.68 -11.13 8.24
N THR A 660 -47.38 -12.26 8.21
CA THR A 660 -47.64 -13.06 7.00
C THR A 660 -49.03 -12.83 6.43
N GLY A 661 -49.85 -11.96 7.04
CA GLY A 661 -51.23 -11.73 6.64
C GLY A 661 -51.39 -11.09 5.25
N GLY A 662 -50.32 -10.46 4.76
CA GLY A 662 -50.25 -9.83 3.43
C GLY A 662 -49.57 -10.67 2.35
N ASN A 663 -49.22 -11.93 2.63
CA ASN A 663 -48.51 -12.79 1.68
C ASN A 663 -49.34 -13.05 0.41
N GLN A 664 -48.66 -13.13 -0.72
CA GLN A 664 -49.25 -13.40 -2.03
C GLN A 664 -48.33 -14.26 -2.91
N ASP A 665 -48.89 -14.95 -3.89
CA ASP A 665 -48.13 -15.82 -4.80
C ASP A 665 -47.57 -15.09 -6.04
N ASP A 666 -47.98 -13.83 -6.29
CA ASP A 666 -47.47 -13.03 -7.40
C ASP A 666 -46.17 -12.31 -7.03
N PRO A 667 -45.03 -12.65 -7.66
CA PRO A 667 -43.76 -11.96 -7.41
C PRO A 667 -43.60 -10.65 -8.20
N HIS A 668 -44.46 -10.38 -9.18
CA HIS A 668 -44.33 -9.20 -10.05
C HIS A 668 -44.85 -7.93 -9.37
N SER A 669 -45.75 -8.05 -8.40
CA SER A 669 -46.26 -6.95 -7.57
C SER A 669 -45.65 -6.96 -6.17
N ARG A 670 -45.59 -5.79 -5.52
CA ARG A 670 -45.23 -5.72 -4.10
C ARG A 670 -46.43 -6.17 -3.27
N ALA A 671 -46.17 -6.99 -2.26
CA ALA A 671 -47.18 -7.28 -1.24
C ALA A 671 -47.50 -5.99 -0.46
N THR A 672 -48.52 -6.08 0.40
CA THR A 672 -48.80 -5.03 1.39
C THR A 672 -48.69 -5.65 2.78
N ALA A 673 -48.36 -4.84 3.79
CA ALA A 673 -48.34 -5.35 5.16
C ALA A 673 -49.71 -5.89 5.57
N GLY A 674 -49.72 -6.99 6.32
CA GLY A 674 -50.95 -7.60 6.83
C GLY A 674 -51.66 -6.74 7.88
N ASP A 675 -52.82 -7.21 8.33
CA ASP A 675 -53.62 -6.56 9.35
C ASP A 675 -53.13 -6.83 10.79
N GLY A 676 -51.95 -7.44 10.95
CA GLY A 676 -51.37 -7.81 12.23
C GLY A 676 -52.02 -9.01 12.92
N LYS A 677 -52.96 -9.74 12.28
CA LYS A 677 -53.57 -10.94 12.88
C LYS A 677 -52.76 -12.22 12.69
N GLN A 678 -51.96 -12.29 11.64
CA GLN A 678 -51.14 -13.46 11.31
C GLN A 678 -49.66 -13.13 11.53
N THR A 679 -49.27 -13.02 12.80
CA THR A 679 -47.91 -12.62 13.18
C THR A 679 -47.20 -13.72 13.95
N LYS A 680 -45.89 -13.85 13.74
CA LYS A 680 -44.99 -14.66 14.56
C LYS A 680 -43.78 -13.83 14.97
N THR A 681 -43.38 -13.89 16.24
CA THR A 681 -42.12 -13.29 16.70
C THR A 681 -41.02 -14.33 16.69
N VAL A 682 -39.82 -13.94 16.30
CA VAL A 682 -38.59 -14.75 16.35
C VAL A 682 -37.48 -13.97 17.04
N SER A 683 -36.64 -14.66 17.81
CA SER A 683 -35.42 -14.07 18.39
C SER A 683 -34.21 -14.23 17.47
N PHE A 684 -33.23 -13.32 17.58
CA PHE A 684 -32.01 -13.35 16.77
C PHE A 684 -30.77 -12.91 17.53
N GLY A 685 -29.61 -13.43 17.15
CA GLY A 685 -28.32 -12.94 17.65
C GLY A 685 -27.89 -11.64 16.96
N CYS A 686 -27.85 -11.64 15.62
CA CYS A 686 -27.61 -10.45 14.79
C CYS A 686 -28.77 -10.21 13.81
N ALA A 687 -28.93 -8.96 13.34
CA ALA A 687 -29.88 -8.62 12.29
C ALA A 687 -29.24 -7.79 11.16
N VAL A 688 -29.74 -7.96 9.93
CA VAL A 688 -29.32 -7.19 8.76
C VAL A 688 -30.55 -6.61 8.07
N ILE A 689 -30.63 -5.28 7.99
CA ILE A 689 -31.71 -4.56 7.32
C ILE A 689 -31.31 -4.34 5.85
N ALA A 690 -32.09 -4.90 4.92
CA ALA A 690 -31.86 -4.86 3.48
C ALA A 690 -33.16 -4.57 2.71
N THR A 691 -34.02 -3.71 3.26
CA THR A 691 -35.38 -3.43 2.75
C THR A 691 -35.43 -2.63 1.45
N GLY A 692 -34.30 -2.09 0.99
CA GLY A 692 -34.18 -1.40 -0.28
C GLY A 692 -34.82 -0.01 -0.28
N ALA A 693 -35.19 0.48 -1.47
CA ALA A 693 -35.76 1.82 -1.66
C ALA A 693 -36.78 1.85 -2.82
N PRO A 694 -38.10 1.85 -2.57
CA PRO A 694 -39.11 1.96 -3.62
C PRO A 694 -39.07 3.31 -4.37
N PRO A 695 -39.75 3.41 -5.52
CA PRO A 695 -39.83 4.65 -6.29
C PRO A 695 -40.45 5.79 -5.48
N PHE A 696 -39.83 6.97 -5.55
CA PHE A 696 -40.33 8.17 -4.90
C PHE A 696 -41.13 9.03 -5.87
N VAL A 697 -42.37 9.35 -5.50
CA VAL A 697 -43.24 10.26 -6.27
C VAL A 697 -43.41 11.59 -5.52
N PRO A 698 -42.86 12.70 -6.04
CA PRO A 698 -42.98 14.01 -5.41
C PRO A 698 -44.43 14.52 -5.43
N PRO A 699 -44.78 15.47 -4.53
CA PRO A 699 -46.13 16.02 -4.41
C PRO A 699 -46.47 16.98 -5.56
N ILE A 700 -46.59 16.45 -6.78
CA ILE A 700 -47.00 17.17 -7.99
C ILE A 700 -48.52 17.01 -8.15
N ASP A 701 -49.22 18.08 -8.52
CA ASP A 701 -50.68 18.08 -8.70
C ASP A 701 -51.10 17.02 -9.74
N GLY A 702 -51.97 16.10 -9.35
CA GLY A 702 -52.45 14.99 -10.18
C GLY A 702 -51.51 13.79 -10.29
N ALA A 703 -50.32 13.81 -9.70
CA ALA A 703 -49.39 12.69 -9.77
C ALA A 703 -49.87 11.48 -8.96
N ARG A 704 -50.38 11.69 -7.73
CA ARG A 704 -50.87 10.61 -6.87
C ARG A 704 -52.16 9.99 -7.40
N GLU A 705 -53.12 10.82 -7.80
CA GLU A 705 -54.34 10.40 -8.49
C GLU A 705 -54.00 9.67 -9.81
N GLY A 706 -52.90 10.09 -10.44
CA GLY A 706 -52.33 9.45 -11.61
C GLY A 706 -51.86 8.02 -11.35
N LEU A 707 -51.19 7.77 -10.22
CA LEU A 707 -50.77 6.42 -9.80
C LEU A 707 -51.98 5.52 -9.56
N GLU A 708 -52.96 6.01 -8.80
CA GLU A 708 -54.18 5.25 -8.47
C GLU A 708 -54.99 4.89 -9.72
N SER A 709 -55.02 5.77 -10.71
CA SER A 709 -55.72 5.54 -11.99
C SER A 709 -54.91 4.75 -13.02
N GLY A 710 -53.61 4.51 -12.78
CA GLY A 710 -52.67 3.89 -13.72
C GLY A 710 -52.22 4.80 -14.88
N SER A 711 -52.52 6.10 -14.83
CA SER A 711 -52.08 7.07 -15.85
C SER A 711 -50.65 7.57 -15.62
N VAL A 712 -50.19 7.51 -14.37
CA VAL A 712 -48.79 7.70 -13.97
C VAL A 712 -48.24 6.34 -13.57
N LEU A 713 -47.11 5.99 -14.16
CA LEU A 713 -46.39 4.75 -13.93
C LEU A 713 -45.10 5.04 -13.16
N THR A 714 -44.57 4.05 -12.46
CA THR A 714 -43.26 4.10 -11.79
C THR A 714 -42.43 2.89 -12.22
N SER A 715 -41.22 2.75 -11.66
CA SER A 715 -40.45 1.50 -11.78
C SER A 715 -41.18 0.28 -11.20
N ASP A 716 -42.24 0.43 -10.42
CA ASP A 716 -43.02 -0.72 -9.95
C ASP A 716 -44.13 -1.13 -10.93
N THR A 717 -44.69 -0.19 -11.69
CA THR A 717 -45.94 -0.42 -12.46
C THR A 717 -45.74 -0.42 -13.97
N VAL A 718 -44.64 0.12 -14.50
CA VAL A 718 -44.38 0.20 -15.96
C VAL A 718 -44.40 -1.18 -16.63
N TRP A 719 -44.05 -2.24 -15.91
CA TRP A 719 -44.02 -3.63 -16.39
C TRP A 719 -45.39 -4.25 -16.64
N MET A 720 -46.47 -3.56 -16.25
CA MET A 720 -47.86 -4.04 -16.37
C MET A 720 -48.55 -3.54 -17.65
N LEU A 721 -47.81 -2.89 -18.55
CA LEU A 721 -48.34 -2.39 -19.81
C LEU A 721 -48.74 -3.51 -20.77
N ASP A 722 -50.01 -3.51 -21.20
CA ASP A 722 -50.54 -4.46 -22.18
C ASP A 722 -49.98 -4.26 -23.60
N THR A 723 -49.62 -3.01 -23.92
CA THR A 723 -49.04 -2.61 -25.21
C THR A 723 -48.06 -1.46 -25.01
N PRO A 724 -47.01 -1.33 -25.84
CA PRO A 724 -46.10 -0.20 -25.76
C PRO A 724 -46.85 1.10 -26.11
N PRO A 725 -46.62 2.21 -25.38
CA PRO A 725 -47.22 3.49 -25.69
C PRO A 725 -46.69 4.05 -27.01
N LYS A 726 -47.49 4.89 -27.67
CA LYS A 726 -47.08 5.66 -28.85
C LYS A 726 -46.50 7.02 -28.47
N LYS A 727 -46.97 7.61 -27.38
CA LYS A 727 -46.47 8.87 -26.82
C LYS A 727 -46.22 8.72 -25.33
N LEU A 728 -45.06 9.14 -24.85
CA LEU A 728 -44.64 8.94 -23.47
C LEU A 728 -43.99 10.21 -22.92
N VAL A 729 -44.36 10.61 -21.71
CA VAL A 729 -43.61 11.60 -20.93
C VAL A 729 -42.85 10.87 -19.83
N VAL A 730 -41.56 11.11 -19.70
CA VAL A 730 -40.73 10.61 -18.60
C VAL A 730 -40.33 11.79 -17.72
N VAL A 731 -40.54 11.68 -16.42
CA VAL A 731 -40.25 12.72 -15.44
C VAL A 731 -39.10 12.24 -14.55
N GLY A 732 -37.99 12.98 -14.56
CA GLY A 732 -36.74 12.58 -13.93
C GLY A 732 -35.77 11.98 -14.94
N GLY A 733 -34.56 12.52 -14.97
CA GLY A 733 -33.42 12.20 -15.83
C GLY A 733 -32.29 11.51 -15.08
N GLY A 734 -32.59 10.77 -14.01
CA GLY A 734 -31.68 9.77 -13.46
C GLY A 734 -31.62 8.51 -14.34
N ALA A 735 -30.75 7.54 -14.00
CA ALA A 735 -30.51 6.34 -14.80
C ALA A 735 -31.79 5.64 -15.29
N ILE A 736 -32.76 5.39 -14.41
CA ILE A 736 -34.04 4.74 -14.76
C ILE A 736 -34.80 5.54 -15.82
N GLY A 737 -34.90 6.86 -15.64
CA GLY A 737 -35.67 7.71 -16.55
C GLY A 737 -35.05 7.76 -17.95
N VAL A 738 -33.73 7.91 -18.02
CA VAL A 738 -33.01 7.97 -19.31
C VAL A 738 -33.06 6.61 -20.03
N GLU A 739 -32.87 5.49 -19.32
CA GLU A 739 -32.99 4.14 -19.89
C GLU A 739 -34.41 3.90 -20.43
N MET A 740 -35.45 4.19 -19.63
CA MET A 740 -36.84 4.00 -20.05
C MET A 740 -37.19 4.87 -21.25
N ALA A 741 -36.73 6.12 -21.26
CA ALA A 741 -36.99 7.02 -22.38
C ALA A 741 -36.42 6.47 -23.70
N GLN A 742 -35.18 5.98 -23.68
CA GLN A 742 -34.55 5.43 -24.87
C GLN A 742 -35.14 4.07 -25.28
N ILE A 743 -35.45 3.18 -24.33
CA ILE A 743 -36.08 1.88 -24.62
C ILE A 743 -37.42 2.08 -25.36
N PHE A 744 -38.29 2.94 -24.84
CA PHE A 744 -39.58 3.19 -25.50
C PHE A 744 -39.43 3.95 -26.83
N GLN A 745 -38.44 4.84 -26.95
CA GLN A 745 -38.11 5.47 -28.23
C GLN A 745 -37.69 4.43 -29.27
N ASP A 746 -36.86 3.45 -28.89
CA ASP A 746 -36.43 2.36 -29.77
C ASP A 746 -37.57 1.43 -30.16
N PHE A 747 -38.55 1.23 -29.27
CA PHE A 747 -39.82 0.56 -29.59
C PHE A 747 -40.75 1.39 -30.47
N GLY A 748 -40.39 2.65 -30.77
CA GLY A 748 -41.05 3.52 -31.74
C GLY A 748 -41.97 4.57 -31.12
N ALA A 749 -41.96 4.75 -29.80
CA ALA A 749 -42.70 5.81 -29.14
C ALA A 749 -42.08 7.19 -29.40
N GLU A 750 -42.90 8.23 -29.41
CA GLU A 750 -42.46 9.62 -29.26
C GLU A 750 -42.34 9.92 -27.77
N VAL A 751 -41.15 10.30 -27.32
CA VAL A 751 -40.80 10.42 -25.91
C VAL A 751 -40.32 11.84 -25.60
N THR A 752 -40.83 12.40 -24.50
CA THR A 752 -40.31 13.64 -23.93
C THR A 752 -39.86 13.40 -22.49
N LEU A 753 -38.57 13.57 -22.23
CA LEU A 753 -37.97 13.51 -20.90
C LEU A 753 -37.92 14.92 -20.29
N LEU A 754 -38.45 15.06 -19.08
CA LEU A 754 -38.48 16.29 -18.31
C LEU A 754 -37.62 16.13 -17.05
N GLU A 755 -36.55 16.90 -16.93
CA GLU A 755 -35.64 16.92 -15.79
C GLU A 755 -35.67 18.29 -15.09
N ALA A 756 -35.82 18.28 -13.77
CA ALA A 756 -35.90 19.50 -12.97
C ALA A 756 -34.56 20.18 -12.75
N GLN A 757 -33.48 19.40 -12.68
CA GLN A 757 -32.10 19.86 -12.59
C GLN A 757 -31.59 20.35 -13.94
N ASP A 758 -30.46 21.06 -13.92
CA ASP A 758 -29.83 21.61 -15.13
C ASP A 758 -29.29 20.52 -16.09
N ARG A 759 -29.12 19.29 -15.60
CA ARG A 759 -28.59 18.15 -16.36
C ARG A 759 -29.21 16.82 -15.91
N ILE A 760 -29.20 15.85 -16.82
CA ILE A 760 -29.46 14.43 -16.52
C ILE A 760 -28.24 13.78 -15.84
N LEU A 761 -28.44 12.59 -15.25
CA LEU A 761 -27.41 11.71 -14.69
C LEU A 761 -26.45 12.45 -13.75
N ALA A 762 -26.96 12.88 -12.60
CA ALA A 762 -26.21 13.68 -11.63
C ALA A 762 -24.95 12.96 -11.11
N GLU A 763 -25.00 11.63 -11.01
CA GLU A 763 -23.92 10.74 -10.59
C GLU A 763 -22.81 10.56 -11.64
N VAL A 764 -23.11 10.82 -12.92
CA VAL A 764 -22.16 10.71 -14.01
C VAL A 764 -21.43 12.04 -14.22
N GLU A 765 -20.21 11.97 -14.73
CA GLU A 765 -19.40 13.14 -15.03
C GLU A 765 -20.14 14.13 -15.97
N PRO A 766 -20.10 15.45 -15.70
CA PRO A 766 -20.84 16.44 -16.49
C PRO A 766 -20.58 16.41 -18.01
N GLU A 767 -19.34 16.12 -18.45
CA GLU A 767 -19.03 16.04 -19.89
C GLU A 767 -19.76 14.86 -20.56
N ILE A 768 -19.78 13.70 -19.89
CA ILE A 768 -20.47 12.50 -20.36
C ILE A 768 -21.97 12.74 -20.42
N ALA A 769 -22.58 13.25 -19.34
CA ALA A 769 -24.02 13.52 -19.29
C ALA A 769 -24.45 14.52 -20.38
N LYS A 770 -23.63 15.54 -20.64
CA LYS A 770 -23.87 16.52 -21.71
C LYS A 770 -23.82 15.88 -23.09
N HIS A 771 -22.80 15.08 -23.38
CA HIS A 771 -22.68 14.41 -24.68
C HIS A 771 -23.82 13.39 -24.90
N LEU A 772 -24.18 12.63 -23.88
CA LEU A 772 -25.34 11.74 -23.96
C LEU A 772 -26.63 12.53 -24.25
N THR A 773 -26.85 13.66 -23.57
CA THR A 773 -28.02 14.52 -23.82
C THR A 773 -28.10 14.99 -25.27
N GLN A 774 -26.96 15.29 -25.89
CA GLN A 774 -26.90 15.65 -27.32
C GLN A 774 -27.31 14.46 -28.20
N VAL A 775 -26.70 13.29 -27.98
CA VAL A 775 -27.03 12.05 -28.73
C VAL A 775 -28.51 11.70 -28.62
N LEU A 776 -29.11 11.86 -27.43
CA LEU A 776 -30.53 11.59 -27.21
C LEU A 776 -31.46 12.57 -27.94
N ASN A 777 -31.08 13.85 -28.05
CA ASN A 777 -31.86 14.89 -28.74
C ASN A 777 -31.68 14.86 -30.27
N ASP A 778 -30.62 14.23 -30.78
CA ASP A 778 -30.42 14.04 -32.21
C ASP A 778 -31.44 13.05 -32.82
N ASP A 779 -32.08 12.22 -31.99
CA ASP A 779 -33.16 11.34 -32.42
C ASP A 779 -34.50 12.09 -32.56
N PRO A 780 -35.20 12.01 -33.70
CA PRO A 780 -36.42 12.78 -33.92
C PRO A 780 -37.61 12.35 -33.05
N ARG A 781 -37.53 11.20 -32.35
CA ARG A 781 -38.58 10.70 -31.47
C ARG A 781 -38.27 10.90 -29.99
N LEU A 782 -37.13 11.46 -29.62
CA LEU A 782 -36.77 11.71 -28.22
C LEU A 782 -36.35 13.17 -28.03
N SER A 783 -36.92 13.80 -27.00
CA SER A 783 -36.57 15.16 -26.59
C SER A 783 -36.27 15.18 -25.10
N VAL A 784 -35.17 15.82 -24.71
CA VAL A 784 -34.74 15.98 -23.32
C VAL A 784 -34.79 17.46 -22.97
N HIS A 785 -35.64 17.81 -22.00
CA HIS A 785 -35.73 19.16 -21.45
C HIS A 785 -35.25 19.16 -19.99
N THR A 786 -34.19 19.90 -19.72
CA THR A 786 -33.64 20.12 -18.36
C THR A 786 -34.09 21.47 -17.81
N ALA A 787 -33.86 21.69 -16.51
CA ALA A 787 -34.28 22.89 -15.80
C ALA A 787 -35.77 23.22 -15.96
N VAL A 788 -36.63 22.19 -16.01
CA VAL A 788 -38.08 22.34 -16.16
C VAL A 788 -38.83 22.05 -14.86
N LYS A 789 -39.91 22.77 -14.62
CA LYS A 789 -40.82 22.51 -13.50
C LYS A 789 -42.10 21.86 -13.99
N LEU A 790 -42.32 20.60 -13.66
CA LEU A 790 -43.60 19.94 -13.88
C LEU A 790 -44.65 20.51 -12.90
N GLU A 791 -45.75 21.05 -13.41
CA GLU A 791 -46.77 21.73 -12.62
C GLU A 791 -47.95 20.82 -12.30
N LYS A 792 -48.44 20.08 -13.30
CA LYS A 792 -49.67 19.30 -13.19
C LYS A 792 -49.69 18.13 -14.17
N ILE A 793 -50.21 17.00 -13.71
CA ILE A 793 -50.58 15.85 -14.53
C ILE A 793 -52.11 15.70 -14.47
N SER A 794 -52.75 15.35 -15.58
CA SER A 794 -54.19 15.11 -15.61
C SER A 794 -54.57 14.18 -16.77
N GLY A 795 -55.70 13.50 -16.66
CA GLY A 795 -56.21 12.62 -17.71
C GLY A 795 -56.38 11.19 -17.23
N LYS A 796 -56.39 10.24 -18.18
CA LYS A 796 -56.58 8.81 -17.94
C LYS A 796 -55.54 8.03 -18.75
N PRO A 797 -55.27 6.75 -18.43
CA PRO A 797 -54.42 5.88 -19.25
C PRO A 797 -54.77 5.98 -20.75
N GLY A 798 -53.77 6.19 -21.60
CA GLY A 798 -53.92 6.40 -23.05
C GLY A 798 -54.27 7.83 -23.48
N ALA A 799 -54.50 8.77 -22.55
CA ALA A 799 -54.83 10.17 -22.83
C ALA A 799 -54.48 11.08 -21.65
N VAL A 800 -53.18 11.20 -21.35
CA VAL A 800 -52.61 12.01 -20.28
C VAL A 800 -52.11 13.34 -20.82
N THR A 801 -52.22 14.38 -20.00
CA THR A 801 -51.70 15.71 -20.27
C THR A 801 -50.77 16.14 -19.14
N ALA A 802 -49.52 16.45 -19.48
CA ALA A 802 -48.50 16.97 -18.58
C ALA A 802 -48.25 18.45 -18.88
N LYS A 803 -48.37 19.30 -17.86
CA LYS A 803 -48.11 20.74 -17.95
C LYS A 803 -46.82 21.06 -17.22
N TYR A 804 -45.88 21.72 -17.88
CA TYR A 804 -44.61 22.13 -17.30
C TYR A 804 -44.24 23.56 -17.68
N THR A 805 -43.32 24.15 -16.94
CA THR A 805 -42.74 25.47 -17.21
C THR A 805 -41.25 25.31 -17.43
N ASP A 806 -40.72 25.91 -18.50
CA ASP A 806 -39.29 25.84 -18.83
C ASP A 806 -38.44 26.85 -18.03
N SER A 807 -37.13 26.83 -18.25
CA SER A 807 -36.18 27.74 -17.60
C SER A 807 -36.37 29.21 -17.97
N GLU A 808 -37.07 29.52 -19.06
CA GLU A 808 -37.44 30.88 -19.47
C GLU A 808 -38.76 31.35 -18.83
N GLY A 809 -39.43 30.49 -18.05
CA GLY A 809 -40.72 30.77 -17.42
C GLY A 809 -41.91 30.61 -18.37
N LYS A 810 -41.72 30.00 -19.55
CA LYS A 810 -42.79 29.74 -20.52
C LYS A 810 -43.50 28.42 -20.18
N SER A 811 -44.82 28.46 -20.19
CA SER A 811 -45.66 27.29 -19.91
C SER A 811 -45.90 26.46 -21.18
N HIS A 812 -45.76 25.14 -21.04
CA HIS A 812 -45.92 24.15 -22.10
C HIS A 812 -46.91 23.07 -21.68
N GLN A 813 -47.51 22.41 -22.66
CA GLN A 813 -48.43 21.30 -22.45
C GLN A 813 -48.12 20.16 -23.42
N LEU A 814 -47.92 18.97 -22.88
CA LEU A 814 -47.66 17.74 -23.64
C LEU A 814 -48.84 16.79 -23.49
N LYS A 815 -49.21 16.13 -24.59
CA LYS A 815 -50.18 15.04 -24.61
C LYS A 815 -49.43 13.73 -24.81
N ALA A 816 -49.70 12.75 -23.97
CA ALA A 816 -49.07 11.43 -24.01
C ALA A 816 -50.08 10.34 -23.64
N ASP A 817 -49.71 9.09 -23.90
CA ASP A 817 -50.52 7.95 -23.47
C ASP A 817 -50.33 7.70 -21.98
N TYR A 818 -49.11 7.86 -21.47
CA TYR A 818 -48.75 7.68 -20.06
C TYR A 818 -47.66 8.68 -19.63
N VAL A 819 -47.51 8.84 -18.32
CA VAL A 819 -46.35 9.50 -17.70
C VAL A 819 -45.59 8.46 -16.88
N ILE A 820 -44.27 8.33 -17.06
CA ILE A 820 -43.41 7.57 -16.13
C ILE A 820 -42.78 8.55 -15.15
N MET A 821 -42.98 8.31 -13.86
CA MET A 821 -42.34 9.01 -12.77
C MET A 821 -41.07 8.27 -12.34
N ALA A 822 -39.92 8.79 -12.76
CA ALA A 822 -38.57 8.28 -12.47
C ALA A 822 -37.75 9.30 -11.66
N THR A 823 -38.38 9.92 -10.65
CA THR A 823 -37.85 11.02 -9.83
C THR A 823 -36.97 10.56 -8.66
N GLY A 824 -36.32 9.41 -8.80
CA GLY A 824 -35.49 8.80 -7.77
C GLY A 824 -36.22 7.78 -6.88
N LYS A 825 -35.49 7.25 -5.90
CA LYS A 825 -35.92 6.23 -4.96
C LYS A 825 -35.79 6.77 -3.53
N ARG A 826 -36.55 6.19 -2.59
CA ARG A 826 -36.46 6.55 -1.16
C ARG A 826 -36.29 5.30 -0.31
N PRO A 827 -35.31 5.27 0.63
CA PRO A 827 -35.12 4.14 1.54
C PRO A 827 -36.42 3.69 2.22
N GLU A 828 -36.66 2.38 2.26
CA GLU A 828 -37.82 1.78 2.91
C GLU A 828 -37.52 1.48 4.38
N ILE A 829 -37.91 2.40 5.25
CA ILE A 829 -37.79 2.25 6.70
C ILE A 829 -39.16 2.26 7.40
N ASP A 830 -40.24 2.50 6.67
CA ASP A 830 -41.55 2.69 7.24
C ASP A 830 -42.09 1.37 7.78
N GLY A 831 -42.52 1.40 9.04
CA GLY A 831 -43.08 0.23 9.70
C GLY A 831 -42.06 -0.79 10.21
N LEU A 832 -40.75 -0.59 10.02
CA LEU A 832 -39.70 -1.41 10.62
C LEU A 832 -39.60 -1.26 12.16
N ASN A 833 -40.14 -0.17 12.72
CA ASN A 833 -40.03 0.18 14.15
C ASN A 833 -38.58 0.29 14.64
N LEU A 834 -37.73 0.98 13.88
CA LEU A 834 -36.30 1.16 14.19
C LEU A 834 -36.05 1.75 15.59
N ASP A 835 -36.97 2.58 16.07
CA ASP A 835 -36.96 3.19 17.40
C ASP A 835 -36.99 2.15 18.53
N LYS A 836 -37.74 1.06 18.35
CA LYS A 836 -37.82 -0.02 19.35
C LYS A 836 -36.52 -0.81 19.48
N ALA A 837 -35.74 -0.88 18.40
CA ALA A 837 -34.42 -1.49 18.39
C ALA A 837 -33.29 -0.50 18.69
N GLY A 838 -33.58 0.80 18.93
CA GLY A 838 -32.53 1.81 19.21
C GLY A 838 -31.67 2.22 18.01
N ILE A 839 -32.15 2.00 16.79
CA ILE A 839 -31.41 2.23 15.55
C ILE A 839 -31.54 3.68 15.11
N ALA A 840 -30.40 4.36 14.93
CA ALA A 840 -30.35 5.73 14.45
C ALA A 840 -30.50 5.83 12.93
N THR A 841 -31.12 6.91 12.47
CA THR A 841 -31.25 7.26 11.05
C THR A 841 -30.43 8.52 10.73
N ASP A 842 -30.11 8.69 9.45
CA ASP A 842 -29.61 9.93 8.88
C ASP A 842 -30.58 10.40 7.80
N GLY A 843 -31.41 11.37 8.14
CA GLY A 843 -32.56 11.77 7.32
C GLY A 843 -33.48 10.58 7.02
N PRO A 844 -33.75 10.25 5.74
CA PRO A 844 -34.60 9.13 5.37
C PRO A 844 -33.88 7.77 5.38
N ALA A 845 -32.57 7.70 5.60
CA ALA A 845 -31.78 6.48 5.51
C ALA A 845 -31.37 5.92 6.88
N VAL A 846 -31.07 4.62 6.95
CA VAL A 846 -30.45 4.04 8.16
C VAL A 846 -28.99 4.46 8.24
N LYS A 847 -28.56 4.98 9.40
CA LYS A 847 -27.18 5.41 9.59
C LYS A 847 -26.29 4.19 9.88
N VAL A 848 -25.20 4.07 9.12
CA VAL A 848 -24.19 3.01 9.31
C VAL A 848 -22.76 3.53 9.24
N ASP A 849 -21.82 2.76 9.75
CA ASP A 849 -20.39 2.94 9.52
C ASP A 849 -19.91 2.23 8.24
N ALA A 850 -18.59 2.30 7.95
CA ALA A 850 -17.99 1.65 6.78
C ALA A 850 -18.02 0.11 6.83
N ARG A 851 -18.43 -0.49 7.96
CA ARG A 851 -18.63 -1.93 8.13
C ARG A 851 -20.11 -2.31 8.06
N CYS A 852 -20.95 -1.37 7.60
CA CYS A 852 -22.40 -1.51 7.51
C CYS A 852 -23.09 -1.70 8.87
N ARG A 853 -22.41 -1.39 9.99
CA ARG A 853 -22.95 -1.52 11.35
C ARG A 853 -23.78 -0.29 11.70
N THR A 854 -24.94 -0.49 12.32
CA THR A 854 -25.80 0.61 12.78
C THR A 854 -25.32 1.17 14.14
N SER A 855 -26.10 2.07 14.75
CA SER A 855 -25.87 2.52 16.14
C SER A 855 -25.99 1.40 17.18
N VAL A 856 -26.58 0.26 16.81
CA VAL A 856 -26.67 -0.94 17.66
C VAL A 856 -25.71 -1.99 17.14
N GLY A 857 -24.81 -2.45 18.00
CA GLY A 857 -23.61 -3.18 17.61
C GLY A 857 -23.90 -4.41 16.74
N HIS A 858 -24.92 -5.19 17.10
CA HIS A 858 -25.33 -6.44 16.46
C HIS A 858 -26.42 -6.28 15.38
N ILE A 859 -26.73 -5.04 14.99
CA ILE A 859 -27.66 -4.75 13.90
C ILE A 859 -26.92 -3.99 12.80
N PHE A 860 -27.08 -4.48 11.58
CA PHE A 860 -26.46 -3.98 10.35
C PHE A 860 -27.52 -3.48 9.39
N ALA A 861 -27.13 -2.62 8.44
CA ALA A 861 -27.99 -2.22 7.33
C ALA A 861 -27.17 -2.08 6.04
N ILE A 862 -27.74 -2.51 4.92
CA ILE A 862 -27.06 -2.62 3.62
C ILE A 862 -27.98 -2.28 2.45
N GLY A 863 -27.37 -1.89 1.33
CA GLY A 863 -28.06 -1.56 0.09
C GLY A 863 -28.83 -0.24 0.17
N ASP A 864 -29.84 -0.10 -0.67
CA ASP A 864 -30.49 1.21 -0.86
C ASP A 864 -31.10 1.81 0.42
N VAL A 865 -31.34 1.01 1.48
CA VAL A 865 -31.87 1.49 2.76
C VAL A 865 -30.90 2.43 3.51
N ILE A 866 -29.60 2.35 3.23
CA ILE A 866 -28.58 3.23 3.83
C ILE A 866 -28.26 4.47 2.96
N GLY A 867 -28.93 4.63 1.82
CA GLY A 867 -28.70 5.75 0.90
C GLY A 867 -27.45 5.58 0.04
N GLY A 868 -26.82 6.70 -0.35
CA GLY A 868 -25.65 6.69 -1.24
C GLY A 868 -25.98 6.26 -2.67
N LEU A 869 -25.06 5.52 -3.31
CA LEU A 869 -25.27 4.93 -4.63
C LEU A 869 -26.16 3.67 -4.51
N MET A 870 -27.41 3.81 -4.92
CA MET A 870 -28.44 2.76 -4.81
C MET A 870 -28.35 1.74 -5.97
N LEU A 871 -27.26 0.97 -5.98
CA LEU A 871 -26.89 0.00 -7.02
C LEU A 871 -26.89 -1.42 -6.47
N ALA A 872 -27.32 -2.39 -7.29
CA ALA A 872 -27.46 -3.78 -6.87
C ALA A 872 -26.14 -4.43 -6.45
N HIS A 873 -25.06 -4.21 -7.20
CA HIS A 873 -23.74 -4.74 -6.88
C HIS A 873 -23.08 -4.01 -5.70
N THR A 874 -23.37 -2.72 -5.49
CA THR A 874 -23.01 -2.00 -4.26
C THR A 874 -23.70 -2.64 -3.06
N ALA A 875 -25.01 -2.91 -3.14
CA ALA A 875 -25.76 -3.59 -2.09
C ALA A 875 -25.19 -4.99 -1.79
N ALA A 876 -24.84 -5.75 -2.83
CA ALA A 876 -24.21 -7.07 -2.70
C ALA A 876 -22.86 -6.96 -1.98
N GLN A 877 -22.00 -6.01 -2.37
CA GLN A 877 -20.71 -5.80 -1.71
C GLN A 877 -20.88 -5.38 -0.24
N GLN A 878 -21.83 -4.50 0.06
CA GLN A 878 -22.18 -4.14 1.44
C GLN A 878 -22.71 -5.35 2.23
N GLY A 879 -23.47 -6.25 1.58
CA GLY A 879 -23.91 -7.51 2.16
C GLY A 879 -22.76 -8.42 2.57
N ARG A 880 -21.72 -8.53 1.73
CA ARG A 880 -20.49 -9.25 2.07
C ARG A 880 -19.73 -8.59 3.21
N VAL A 881 -19.62 -7.26 3.21
CA VAL A 881 -19.00 -6.49 4.30
C VAL A 881 -19.72 -6.74 5.63
N ALA A 882 -21.06 -6.71 5.63
CA ALA A 882 -21.86 -7.01 6.82
C ALA A 882 -21.69 -8.47 7.26
N ALA A 883 -21.69 -9.43 6.34
CA ALA A 883 -21.47 -10.84 6.65
C ALA A 883 -20.08 -11.07 7.26
N MET A 884 -19.02 -10.55 6.64
CA MET A 884 -17.64 -10.61 7.16
C MET A 884 -17.56 -9.98 8.55
N SER A 885 -18.18 -8.82 8.74
CA SER A 885 -18.23 -8.18 10.05
C SER A 885 -18.90 -9.10 11.09
N ILE A 886 -20.08 -9.66 10.79
CA ILE A 886 -20.79 -10.60 11.70
C ILE A 886 -19.94 -11.85 12.02
N LEU A 887 -19.13 -12.32 11.07
CA LEU A 887 -18.20 -13.42 11.23
C LEU A 887 -16.94 -13.04 12.04
N GLY A 888 -16.77 -11.74 12.34
CA GLY A 888 -15.62 -11.20 13.07
C GLY A 888 -14.43 -10.80 12.19
N GLU A 889 -14.58 -10.83 10.87
CA GLU A 889 -13.54 -10.52 9.86
C GLU A 889 -13.48 -9.03 9.51
N ASP A 890 -12.30 -8.46 9.24
CA ASP A 890 -12.14 -7.00 8.98
C ASP A 890 -12.28 -6.66 7.51
N MET A 891 -13.52 -6.34 7.16
CA MET A 891 -13.88 -5.85 5.83
C MET A 891 -14.56 -4.49 5.96
N LYS A 892 -14.16 -3.54 5.10
CA LYS A 892 -14.74 -2.19 5.03
C LYS A 892 -15.22 -1.92 3.61
N TYR A 893 -16.39 -1.31 3.50
CA TYR A 893 -16.91 -0.77 2.26
C TYR A 893 -16.25 0.58 1.96
N ASP A 894 -15.81 0.76 0.72
CA ASP A 894 -15.20 1.98 0.21
C ASP A 894 -15.99 2.47 -1.00
N GLN A 895 -16.83 3.49 -0.79
CA GLN A 895 -17.68 4.05 -1.82
C GLN A 895 -16.88 4.71 -2.96
N ASP A 896 -15.64 5.14 -2.72
CA ASP A 896 -14.81 5.76 -3.76
C ASP A 896 -14.33 4.75 -4.81
N LYS A 897 -14.61 3.46 -4.62
CA LYS A 897 -14.31 2.38 -5.56
C LYS A 897 -15.54 1.84 -6.28
N ASP A 898 -16.72 2.39 -5.98
CA ASP A 898 -17.95 1.96 -6.64
C ASP A 898 -17.91 2.21 -8.14
N CYS A 899 -18.69 1.41 -8.85
CA CYS A 899 -18.90 1.54 -10.28
C CYS A 899 -20.40 1.61 -10.60
N GLY A 900 -20.75 2.16 -11.76
CA GLY A 900 -22.11 2.24 -12.24
C GLY A 900 -22.17 2.26 -13.75
N VAL A 901 -23.22 1.66 -14.31
CA VAL A 901 -23.53 1.67 -15.74
C VAL A 901 -24.98 2.09 -15.93
N ILE A 902 -25.18 3.05 -16.83
CA ILE A 902 -26.46 3.50 -17.33
C ILE A 902 -26.58 2.90 -18.73
N PHE A 903 -27.50 1.97 -18.89
CA PHE A 903 -27.64 1.11 -20.07
C PHE A 903 -28.41 1.82 -21.19
N THR A 904 -27.96 3.02 -21.54
CA THR A 904 -28.35 3.74 -22.75
C THR A 904 -27.47 3.31 -23.93
N ARG A 905 -27.71 3.88 -25.11
CA ARG A 905 -26.91 3.70 -26.32
C ARG A 905 -26.46 5.08 -26.83
N PRO A 906 -25.16 5.44 -26.77
CA PRO A 906 -24.09 4.69 -26.09
C PRO A 906 -24.34 4.61 -24.57
N GLU A 907 -23.71 3.65 -23.91
CA GLU A 907 -23.80 3.48 -22.46
C GLU A 907 -22.96 4.54 -21.76
N ALA A 908 -23.48 5.09 -20.66
CA ALA A 908 -22.72 5.95 -19.78
C ALA A 908 -22.30 5.17 -18.54
N GLY A 909 -21.10 5.39 -18.02
CA GLY A 909 -20.65 4.69 -16.84
C GLY A 909 -19.48 5.34 -16.15
N PHE A 910 -19.21 4.88 -14.93
CA PHE A 910 -18.10 5.34 -14.13
C PHE A 910 -17.61 4.22 -13.22
N VAL A 911 -16.32 4.26 -12.90
CA VAL A 911 -15.76 3.60 -11.73
C VAL A 911 -14.84 4.57 -11.02
N GLY A 912 -14.96 4.63 -9.71
CA GLY A 912 -14.20 5.51 -8.84
C GLY A 912 -14.35 7.00 -9.13
N LEU A 913 -13.30 7.76 -8.84
CA LEU A 913 -13.36 9.22 -8.75
C LEU A 913 -13.14 9.91 -10.11
N SER A 914 -13.92 10.95 -10.37
CA SER A 914 -13.60 11.97 -11.38
C SER A 914 -12.50 12.91 -10.86
N VAL A 915 -11.88 13.70 -11.75
CA VAL A 915 -10.90 14.73 -11.33
C VAL A 915 -11.53 15.74 -10.36
N ALA A 916 -12.80 16.09 -10.55
CA ALA A 916 -13.50 17.02 -9.67
C ALA A 916 -13.67 16.43 -8.25
N GLN A 917 -14.19 15.20 -8.16
CA GLN A 917 -14.36 14.51 -6.87
C GLN A 917 -13.02 14.25 -6.17
N ALA A 918 -11.98 13.88 -6.93
CA ALA A 918 -10.64 13.68 -6.38
C ALA A 918 -10.08 14.99 -5.79
N LYS A 919 -10.26 16.13 -6.47
CA LYS A 919 -9.85 17.44 -5.95
C LYS A 919 -10.61 17.87 -4.71
N GLU A 920 -11.92 17.61 -4.65
CA GLU A 920 -12.75 17.85 -3.46
C GLU A 920 -12.23 17.07 -2.23
N LYS A 921 -11.64 15.89 -2.48
CA LYS A 921 -10.98 15.04 -1.47
C LYS A 921 -9.50 15.39 -1.24
N GLY A 922 -8.99 16.47 -1.82
CA GLY A 922 -7.59 16.90 -1.64
C GLY A 922 -6.55 16.10 -2.44
N ILE A 923 -6.97 15.26 -3.39
CA ILE A 923 -6.07 14.47 -4.26
C ILE A 923 -5.69 15.30 -5.49
N ASP A 924 -4.39 15.44 -5.77
CA ASP A 924 -3.92 16.09 -7.00
C ASP A 924 -4.07 15.15 -8.20
N ALA A 925 -5.29 15.09 -8.76
CA ALA A 925 -5.64 14.20 -9.85
C ALA A 925 -5.39 14.78 -11.26
N VAL A 926 -5.25 13.88 -12.22
CA VAL A 926 -5.01 14.16 -13.63
C VAL A 926 -5.78 13.18 -14.52
N GLU A 927 -6.29 13.62 -15.68
CA GLU A 927 -7.03 12.75 -16.60
C GLU A 927 -6.54 12.78 -18.05
N ALA A 928 -6.64 11.65 -18.77
CA ALA A 928 -6.60 11.64 -20.23
C ALA A 928 -7.93 11.10 -20.76
N LYS A 929 -8.24 11.47 -22.00
CA LYS A 929 -9.45 11.02 -22.68
C LYS A 929 -9.19 10.69 -24.14
N VAL A 930 -9.97 9.76 -24.68
CA VAL A 930 -9.98 9.36 -26.09
C VAL A 930 -11.43 9.38 -26.58
N PRO A 931 -11.76 10.10 -27.66
CA PRO A 931 -13.09 10.05 -28.26
C PRO A 931 -13.29 8.73 -29.02
N MET A 932 -14.52 8.19 -29.03
CA MET A 932 -14.80 6.91 -29.69
C MET A 932 -14.73 7.00 -31.23
N ASN A 933 -14.96 8.18 -31.80
CA ASN A 933 -14.87 8.39 -33.25
C ASN A 933 -13.45 8.33 -33.86
N ILE A 934 -12.41 8.11 -33.05
CA ILE A 934 -11.05 7.83 -33.55
C ILE A 934 -10.61 6.40 -33.26
N ASP A 935 -11.43 5.63 -32.54
CA ASP A 935 -11.16 4.23 -32.24
C ASP A 935 -11.55 3.34 -33.43
N ALA A 936 -10.63 2.49 -33.86
CA ALA A 936 -10.85 1.66 -35.05
C ALA A 936 -11.98 0.64 -34.84
N LYS A 937 -12.09 0.06 -33.64
CA LYS A 937 -13.14 -0.92 -33.33
C LYS A 937 -14.53 -0.25 -33.32
N ALA A 938 -14.64 0.92 -32.71
CA ALA A 938 -15.83 1.75 -32.74
C ALA A 938 -16.24 2.14 -34.17
N MET A 939 -15.29 2.57 -35.03
CA MET A 939 -15.57 2.87 -36.45
C MET A 939 -16.10 1.64 -37.22
N ILE A 940 -15.48 0.47 -37.01
CA ILE A 940 -15.89 -0.78 -37.68
C ILE A 940 -17.36 -1.11 -37.35
N ASN A 941 -17.76 -0.88 -36.10
CA ASN A 941 -19.12 -1.15 -35.63
C ASN A 941 -20.08 0.03 -35.79
N ARG A 942 -19.58 1.22 -36.14
CA ARG A 942 -20.30 2.51 -36.15
C ARG A 942 -20.81 2.95 -34.77
N GLU A 943 -20.04 2.63 -33.74
CA GLU A 943 -20.26 2.94 -32.32
C GLU A 943 -19.41 4.16 -31.90
N GLU A 944 -19.43 5.21 -32.72
CA GLU A 944 -18.45 6.31 -32.66
C GLU A 944 -18.80 7.42 -31.65
N HIS A 945 -19.97 7.34 -31.01
CA HIS A 945 -20.41 8.36 -30.07
C HIS A 945 -19.68 8.27 -28.73
N GLY A 946 -19.28 9.43 -28.20
CA GLY A 946 -18.77 9.56 -26.84
C GLY A 946 -17.25 9.43 -26.72
N LEU A 947 -16.79 8.98 -25.55
CA LEU A 947 -15.40 9.01 -25.12
C LEU A 947 -15.15 8.09 -23.90
N ILE A 948 -13.89 7.70 -23.69
CA ILE A 948 -13.42 7.07 -22.45
C ILE A 948 -12.40 8.00 -21.79
N LYS A 949 -12.50 8.15 -20.46
CA LYS A 949 -11.57 8.92 -19.63
C LYS A 949 -10.92 8.04 -18.57
N LEU A 950 -9.64 8.27 -18.33
CA LEU A 950 -8.89 7.63 -17.27
C LEU A 950 -8.31 8.70 -16.35
N VAL A 951 -8.54 8.55 -15.05
CA VAL A 951 -8.16 9.48 -13.98
C VAL A 951 -7.12 8.81 -13.09
N ALA A 952 -6.03 9.52 -12.81
CA ALA A 952 -4.97 9.05 -11.94
C ALA A 952 -4.56 10.11 -10.91
N ASP A 953 -4.12 9.67 -9.74
CA ASP A 953 -3.40 10.50 -8.79
C ASP A 953 -1.99 10.79 -9.31
N LYS A 954 -1.58 12.06 -9.33
CA LYS A 954 -0.24 12.45 -9.80
C LYS A 954 0.87 12.00 -8.87
N ALA A 955 0.62 11.93 -7.56
CA ALA A 955 1.66 11.60 -6.58
C ALA A 955 2.04 10.12 -6.67
N THR A 956 1.05 9.24 -6.66
CA THR A 956 1.26 7.79 -6.68
C THR A 956 1.25 7.17 -8.07
N GLY A 957 0.73 7.88 -9.08
CA GLY A 957 0.49 7.33 -10.40
C GLY A 957 -0.59 6.24 -10.45
N ARG A 958 -1.35 6.04 -9.36
CA ARG A 958 -2.45 5.07 -9.29
C ARG A 958 -3.66 5.59 -10.05
N ILE A 959 -4.33 4.67 -10.73
CA ILE A 959 -5.61 4.92 -11.39
C ILE A 959 -6.68 4.94 -10.31
N ILE A 960 -7.38 6.06 -10.21
CA ILE A 960 -8.41 6.30 -9.18
C ILE A 960 -9.81 6.42 -9.77
N GLY A 961 -9.94 6.46 -11.09
CA GLY A 961 -11.23 6.37 -11.75
C GLY A 961 -11.16 6.25 -13.27
N VAL A 962 -12.23 5.74 -13.85
CA VAL A 962 -12.43 5.62 -15.30
C VAL A 962 -13.88 5.95 -15.61
N HIS A 963 -14.12 6.79 -16.62
CA HIS A 963 -15.46 7.31 -16.95
C HIS A 963 -15.75 7.08 -18.43
N PHE A 964 -16.99 6.72 -18.74
CA PHE A 964 -17.38 6.17 -20.03
C PHE A 964 -18.60 6.89 -20.61
N LEU A 965 -18.51 7.17 -21.91
CA LEU A 965 -19.64 7.25 -22.81
C LEU A 965 -19.28 6.43 -24.05
N ALA A 966 -19.62 5.15 -24.07
CA ALA A 966 -19.24 4.24 -25.14
C ALA A 966 -20.20 3.05 -25.18
N ASP A 967 -20.49 2.53 -26.38
CA ASP A 967 -21.08 1.20 -26.48
C ASP A 967 -20.14 0.17 -25.83
N HIS A 968 -20.74 -0.86 -25.23
CA HIS A 968 -20.04 -1.93 -24.50
C HIS A 968 -19.41 -1.52 -23.16
N THR A 969 -19.80 -0.39 -22.58
CA THR A 969 -19.35 0.01 -21.24
C THR A 969 -19.66 -1.08 -20.20
N ASP A 970 -20.80 -1.76 -20.33
CA ASP A 970 -21.22 -2.91 -19.52
C ASP A 970 -20.17 -4.02 -19.37
N THR A 971 -19.33 -4.19 -20.39
CA THR A 971 -18.23 -5.17 -20.40
C THR A 971 -16.87 -4.52 -20.17
N LEU A 972 -16.60 -3.35 -20.76
CA LEU A 972 -15.34 -2.62 -20.62
C LEU A 972 -15.07 -2.22 -19.16
N ILE A 973 -16.13 -1.90 -18.41
CA ILE A 973 -16.02 -1.44 -17.03
C ILE A 973 -15.41 -2.52 -16.11
N GLY A 974 -15.52 -3.80 -16.45
CA GLY A 974 -14.95 -4.89 -15.64
C GLY A 974 -13.44 -4.77 -15.47
N GLU A 975 -12.71 -4.46 -16.54
CA GLU A 975 -11.27 -4.21 -16.47
C GLU A 975 -10.96 -2.92 -15.67
N ALA A 976 -11.79 -1.89 -15.83
CA ALA A 976 -11.63 -0.65 -15.08
C ALA A 976 -11.89 -0.79 -13.57
N VAL A 977 -12.84 -1.64 -13.18
CA VAL A 977 -13.05 -2.03 -11.78
C VAL A 977 -11.79 -2.68 -11.21
N MET A 978 -11.13 -3.55 -11.97
CA MET A 978 -9.87 -4.14 -11.53
C MET A 978 -8.75 -3.10 -11.41
N MET A 979 -8.65 -2.16 -12.36
CA MET A 979 -7.66 -1.07 -12.29
C MET A 979 -7.81 -0.24 -11.01
N VAL A 980 -9.04 0.20 -10.68
CA VAL A 980 -9.30 1.05 -9.52
C VAL A 980 -9.24 0.26 -8.20
N SER A 981 -9.90 -0.90 -8.14
CA SER A 981 -10.01 -1.68 -6.90
C SER A 981 -8.67 -2.25 -6.45
N ALA A 982 -7.83 -2.69 -7.39
CA ALA A 982 -6.47 -3.17 -7.12
C ALA A 982 -5.43 -2.03 -7.03
N GLY A 983 -5.84 -0.78 -7.25
CA GLY A 983 -4.95 0.38 -7.22
C GLY A 983 -3.82 0.30 -8.25
N LEU A 984 -4.09 -0.20 -9.45
CA LEU A 984 -3.10 -0.33 -10.51
C LEU A 984 -2.55 1.04 -10.92
N THR A 985 -1.27 1.06 -11.27
CA THR A 985 -0.58 2.28 -11.72
C THR A 985 -0.69 2.47 -13.24
N LEU A 986 -0.51 3.72 -13.68
CA LEU A 986 -0.38 4.07 -15.10
C LEU A 986 0.72 3.26 -15.81
N GLU A 987 1.78 2.90 -15.10
CA GLU A 987 2.88 2.10 -15.67
C GLU A 987 2.48 0.64 -15.87
N GLN A 988 1.84 0.03 -14.88
CA GLN A 988 1.34 -1.35 -14.98
C GLN A 988 0.35 -1.50 -16.14
N VAL A 989 -0.65 -0.61 -16.23
CA VAL A 989 -1.64 -0.65 -17.33
C VAL A 989 -1.02 -0.25 -18.66
N GLY A 990 -0.11 0.74 -18.67
CA GLY A 990 0.57 1.17 -19.89
C GLY A 990 1.47 0.10 -20.52
N ASN A 991 2.03 -0.81 -19.71
CA ASN A 991 2.88 -1.91 -20.16
C ASN A 991 2.11 -3.22 -20.46
N ALA A 992 0.85 -3.31 -20.02
CA ALA A 992 0.01 -4.46 -20.34
C ALA A 992 -0.29 -4.52 -21.84
N ILE A 993 -0.17 -5.73 -22.41
CA ILE A 993 -0.50 -5.99 -23.81
C ILE A 993 -2.00 -6.24 -23.90
N HIS A 994 -2.73 -5.27 -24.44
CA HIS A 994 -4.16 -5.39 -24.71
C HIS A 994 -4.36 -5.96 -26.13
N PRO A 995 -5.41 -6.76 -26.38
CA PRO A 995 -5.69 -7.29 -27.71
C PRO A 995 -6.03 -6.16 -28.70
N HIS A 996 -5.75 -6.37 -30.00
CA HIS A 996 -6.06 -5.41 -31.06
C HIS A 996 -6.75 -6.12 -32.23
N PRO A 997 -7.81 -5.53 -32.84
CA PRO A 997 -8.48 -4.29 -32.45
C PRO A 997 -9.56 -4.51 -31.38
N THR A 998 -9.48 -3.82 -30.24
CA THR A 998 -10.53 -3.82 -29.20
C THR A 998 -10.60 -2.46 -28.50
N GLN A 999 -11.78 -2.07 -27.98
CA GLN A 999 -11.89 -0.84 -27.17
C GLN A 999 -11.08 -0.90 -25.86
N THR A 1000 -10.77 -2.10 -25.34
CA THR A 1000 -9.92 -2.25 -24.14
C THR A 1000 -8.49 -1.76 -24.36
N GLU A 1001 -7.96 -1.76 -25.60
CA GLU A 1001 -6.62 -1.25 -25.89
C GLU A 1001 -6.45 0.25 -25.58
N LEU A 1002 -7.56 0.98 -25.53
CA LEU A 1002 -7.61 2.38 -25.16
C LEU A 1002 -7.15 2.62 -23.72
N PHE A 1003 -7.32 1.66 -22.80
CA PHE A 1003 -6.83 1.80 -21.43
C PHE A 1003 -5.30 1.88 -21.39
N GLY A 1004 -4.61 0.98 -22.09
CA GLY A 1004 -3.16 1.02 -22.25
C GLY A 1004 -2.71 2.31 -22.94
N GLU A 1005 -3.43 2.78 -23.95
CA GLU A 1005 -3.10 4.03 -24.63
C GLU A 1005 -3.26 5.26 -23.71
N LEU A 1006 -4.40 5.38 -23.02
CA LEU A 1006 -4.69 6.44 -22.07
C LEU A 1006 -3.63 6.50 -20.96
N ALA A 1007 -3.25 5.33 -20.43
CA ALA A 1007 -2.22 5.19 -19.41
C ALA A 1007 -0.86 5.71 -19.91
N ARG A 1008 -0.40 5.27 -21.09
CA ARG A 1008 0.85 5.74 -21.72
C ARG A 1008 0.84 7.24 -22.03
N ARG A 1009 -0.30 7.78 -22.49
CA ARG A 1009 -0.49 9.21 -22.77
C ARG A 1009 -0.36 10.03 -21.49
N LEU A 1010 -1.00 9.61 -20.39
CA LEU A 1010 -0.88 10.27 -19.08
C LEU A 1010 0.54 10.23 -18.55
N LEU A 1011 1.16 9.05 -18.55
CA LEU A 1011 2.53 8.86 -18.07
C LEU A 1011 3.51 9.77 -18.82
N SER A 1012 3.38 9.86 -20.14
CA SER A 1012 4.18 10.75 -20.98
C SER A 1012 3.96 12.24 -20.66
N ARG A 1013 2.74 12.64 -20.31
CA ARG A 1013 2.44 14.02 -19.90
C ARG A 1013 3.00 14.34 -18.51
N LEU A 1014 2.92 13.41 -17.57
CA LEU A 1014 3.49 13.57 -16.22
C LEU A 1014 5.01 13.66 -16.27
N ARG A 1015 5.67 12.77 -17.01
CA ARG A 1015 7.14 12.81 -17.22
C ARG A 1015 7.60 14.13 -17.85
N ARG A 1016 6.85 14.65 -18.84
CA ARG A 1016 7.15 15.97 -19.43
C ARG A 1016 6.98 17.11 -18.42
N SER A 1017 5.90 17.10 -17.65
CA SER A 1017 5.63 18.12 -16.64
C SER A 1017 6.70 18.14 -15.54
N ALA A 1018 7.15 16.96 -15.08
CA ALA A 1018 8.24 16.82 -14.13
C ALA A 1018 9.57 17.36 -14.69
N LYS A 1019 9.91 17.03 -15.95
CA LYS A 1019 11.10 17.57 -16.62
C LYS A 1019 11.08 19.09 -16.79
N VAL A 1020 9.90 19.68 -17.00
CA VAL A 1020 9.73 21.14 -17.08
C VAL A 1020 9.88 21.77 -15.70
N LYS A 1021 9.33 21.16 -14.64
CA LYS A 1021 9.47 21.65 -13.25
C LYS A 1021 10.91 21.55 -12.72
N ALA A 1022 11.69 20.60 -13.22
CA ALA A 1022 13.09 20.40 -12.85
C ALA A 1022 14.08 21.29 -13.63
N LYS A 1023 13.64 21.95 -14.71
CA LYS A 1023 14.40 22.95 -15.46
C LYS A 1023 14.05 24.35 -14.97
#